data_AF-A0A7V5NX16-F1
#
_entry.id   AF-A0A7V5NX16-F1
#
_cell.length_a   1.000
_cell.length_b   1.000
_cell.length_c   1.000
_cell.angle_alpha   90.00
_cell.angle_beta   90.00
_cell.angle_gamma   90.00
#
_symmetry.space_group_name_H-M   'P 1'
#
loop_
_entity.id
_entity.type
_entity.pdbx_description
1 polymer ?
#
loop_
_entity_poly.entity_id
_entity_poly.type
_entity_poly.pdbx_seq_one_letter_code
_entity_poly.pdbx_strand_id
1 'polypeptide(L)'
;GEMAPFSDLDLLFLCTPKSDKAKCAKVTEYILYLLWDMGLKVGYATRSPAQCLEIARDDETVLTALLDLRYLAGAKDPAARVVALLAKERTRAKKRRYIAAKLAARDRRHDQEGNSRYVIEPNVKEGKGGLRDLHELYWIARFVYGGKRKGAPLTPHGVASYMKLGLLNKRAAERFEQAAEFLWAVRIHLHLLSGRAVEILSFDKQAELARRMGYTQEAPEKRVESFMHSYFNTTREVGALTRMACAKLEADSELLLPQGLDRFLPTVRRGLKEPGFVLDHGRLNFSQPGRVKKQKLLMLNLFRIAGARNLDIHPNAYQTVLNTISGIDDRFRKDGQAFSIFKKILLDSEAPGAILRLMNETGLLGAYLPEFGGIVGRTQFNMHHAYTVDEHTITLVSFLNDLERGELEREHPLASGFITEWDRRTRMLVYLACLFHDVGKAEGDQCADGARLATQACLRLGLSHADTETISWLVRTHLLMSETAQRRDISDPETIKTFARAVGSLKRLQMLTALTVVDIRAVGPGIWNDWKGELLRQLYYSARTSLMGMELETRPQSFGDESAYERAREKAKRKTHYVKAKLNRNNDITELWVLTRDRPHLFADLAGAIASAGASIVSAKLHTAEDGRVFNRFYVQNPEGRAFGRLNKNRLKDLEARTLAAARGEFSGDIPQTNLISRRARAIPVHPRISIERQTGPDMMIEITARDRPGLLYGLASVLADHDLSVRSAHIEVLGPKAIDVFYCSYEGESELREQSLRSALLGVMEMSAQGAA
;
A
#
# COMPACT_ATOMS: atom_id res chain seq x y z
N GLY A 1 -34.41 1.97 -10.88
CA GLY A 1 -33.99 1.84 -9.47
C GLY A 1 -32.48 1.79 -9.42
N GLU A 2 -31.87 1.81 -8.25
CA GLU A 2 -30.40 1.83 -8.08
C GLU A 2 -29.96 0.71 -7.16
N MET A 3 -30.36 -0.52 -7.51
CA MET A 3 -30.00 -1.71 -6.75
C MET A 3 -28.96 -2.50 -7.54
N ALA A 4 -27.82 -2.80 -6.91
CA ALA A 4 -26.91 -3.79 -7.47
C ALA A 4 -27.51 -5.19 -7.25
N PRO A 5 -27.15 -6.18 -8.09
CA PRO A 5 -27.40 -7.59 -7.77
C PRO A 5 -26.97 -7.91 -6.33
N PHE A 6 -27.73 -8.77 -5.64
CA PHE A 6 -27.48 -9.17 -4.24
C PHE A 6 -27.52 -8.04 -3.20
N SER A 7 -28.04 -6.85 -3.53
CA SER A 7 -28.29 -5.80 -2.54
C SER A 7 -29.50 -6.16 -1.67
N ASP A 8 -29.46 -5.71 -0.41
CA ASP A 8 -30.60 -5.82 0.50
C ASP A 8 -31.78 -4.93 0.03
N LEU A 9 -33.00 -5.35 0.37
CA LEU A 9 -34.23 -4.61 0.13
C LEU A 9 -34.70 -3.95 1.42
N ASP A 10 -34.73 -2.62 1.45
CA ASP A 10 -35.28 -1.87 2.58
C ASP A 10 -36.74 -1.49 2.32
N LEU A 11 -37.66 -2.08 3.09
CA LEU A 11 -39.10 -1.86 2.97
C LEU A 11 -39.68 -1.09 4.17
N LEU A 12 -40.39 0.00 3.89
CA LEU A 12 -41.14 0.75 4.90
C LEU A 12 -42.65 0.53 4.71
N PHE A 13 -43.26 -0.17 5.66
CA PHE A 13 -44.71 -0.36 5.73
C PHE A 13 -45.34 0.80 6.51
N LEU A 14 -46.17 1.59 5.84
CA LEU A 14 -46.82 2.76 6.43
C LEU A 14 -48.24 2.43 6.90
N CYS A 15 -48.47 2.51 8.20
CA CYS A 15 -49.79 2.31 8.81
C CYS A 15 -50.40 3.65 9.24
N THR A 16 -51.71 3.81 9.06
CA THR A 16 -52.43 5.01 9.57
C THR A 16 -53.12 4.68 10.89
N PRO A 17 -53.49 5.68 11.71
CA PRO A 17 -54.28 5.44 12.92
C PRO A 17 -55.64 4.76 12.66
N LYS A 18 -56.16 4.88 11.44
CA LYS A 18 -57.41 4.24 10.99
C LYS A 18 -57.19 2.81 10.47
N SER A 19 -55.95 2.36 10.37
CA SER A 19 -55.61 1.03 9.86
C SER A 19 -55.79 -0.02 10.96
N ASP A 20 -56.43 -1.14 10.62
CA ASP A 20 -56.49 -2.32 11.50
C ASP A 20 -55.06 -2.88 11.69
N LYS A 21 -54.56 -2.80 12.92
CA LYS A 21 -53.21 -3.24 13.29
C LYS A 21 -53.00 -4.73 13.05
N ALA A 22 -54.00 -5.57 13.32
CA ALA A 22 -53.89 -7.02 13.13
C ALA A 22 -53.82 -7.36 11.64
N LYS A 23 -54.62 -6.67 10.81
CA LYS A 23 -54.55 -6.82 9.36
C LYS A 23 -53.22 -6.33 8.79
N CYS A 24 -52.71 -5.19 9.25
CA CYS A 24 -51.40 -4.67 8.82
C CYS A 24 -50.28 -5.65 9.17
N ALA A 25 -50.25 -6.19 10.40
CA ALA A 25 -49.24 -7.16 10.81
C ALA A 25 -49.26 -8.41 9.90
N LYS A 26 -50.44 -8.99 9.67
CA LYS A 26 -50.60 -10.17 8.79
C LYS A 26 -50.13 -9.92 7.36
N VAL A 27 -50.46 -8.76 6.80
CA VAL A 27 -50.03 -8.41 5.43
C VAL A 27 -48.52 -8.20 5.35
N THR A 28 -47.94 -7.49 6.33
CA THR A 28 -46.49 -7.30 6.41
C THR A 28 -45.79 -8.65 6.52
N GLU A 29 -46.23 -9.52 7.44
CA GLU A 29 -45.66 -10.85 7.66
C GLU A 29 -45.75 -11.73 6.40
N TYR A 30 -46.91 -11.75 5.73
CA TYR A 30 -47.07 -12.49 4.48
C TYR A 30 -46.10 -12.03 3.39
N ILE A 31 -45.94 -10.71 3.20
CA ILE A 31 -45.00 -10.17 2.21
C ILE A 31 -43.55 -10.53 2.57
N LEU A 32 -43.19 -10.46 3.85
CA LEU A 32 -41.83 -10.78 4.30
C LEU A 32 -41.50 -12.24 4.08
N TYR A 33 -42.38 -13.17 4.47
CA TYR A 33 -42.16 -14.60 4.22
C TYR A 33 -42.01 -14.89 2.73
N LEU A 34 -42.86 -14.31 1.88
CA LEU A 34 -42.75 -14.49 0.44
C LEU A 34 -41.39 -14.01 -0.10
N LEU A 35 -40.91 -12.85 0.35
CA LEU A 35 -39.61 -12.34 -0.09
C LEU A 35 -38.43 -13.17 0.45
N TRP A 36 -38.54 -13.68 1.69
CA TRP A 36 -37.54 -14.59 2.26
C TRP A 36 -37.52 -15.95 1.57
N ASP A 37 -38.68 -16.50 1.20
CA ASP A 37 -38.80 -17.74 0.42
C ASP A 37 -38.19 -17.59 -0.98
N MET A 38 -38.22 -16.38 -1.54
CA MET A 38 -37.50 -16.03 -2.77
C MET A 38 -35.98 -15.85 -2.58
N GLY A 39 -35.46 -16.00 -1.35
CA GLY A 39 -34.05 -15.86 -1.00
C GLY A 39 -33.57 -14.40 -0.91
N LEU A 40 -34.47 -13.43 -0.82
CA LEU A 40 -34.12 -12.01 -0.74
C LEU A 40 -33.81 -11.60 0.70
N LYS A 41 -32.77 -10.78 0.87
CA LYS A 41 -32.46 -10.15 2.14
C LYS A 41 -33.30 -8.89 2.28
N VAL A 42 -34.19 -8.88 3.27
CA VAL A 42 -35.16 -7.78 3.46
C VAL A 42 -34.96 -7.15 4.84
N GLY A 43 -34.58 -5.87 4.86
CA GLY A 43 -34.73 -5.00 6.01
C GLY A 43 -36.12 -4.39 5.99
N TYR A 44 -36.83 -4.35 7.12
CA TYR A 44 -38.16 -3.74 7.15
C TYR A 44 -38.45 -2.95 8.41
N ALA A 45 -39.37 -2.00 8.29
CA ALA A 45 -39.98 -1.31 9.41
C ALA A 45 -41.47 -1.07 9.17
N THR A 46 -42.28 -1.19 10.22
CA THR A 46 -43.71 -0.85 10.19
C THR A 46 -43.96 0.34 11.09
N ARG A 47 -44.38 1.48 10.52
CA ARG A 47 -44.48 2.75 11.25
C ARG A 47 -45.61 3.62 10.72
N SER A 48 -46.11 4.53 11.56
CA SER A 48 -46.95 5.62 11.09
C SER A 48 -46.12 6.79 10.54
N PRO A 49 -46.69 7.66 9.69
CA PRO A 49 -45.97 8.83 9.19
C PRO A 49 -45.38 9.75 10.28
N ALA A 50 -46.04 9.83 11.44
CA ALA A 50 -45.56 10.61 12.58
C ALA A 50 -44.34 9.94 13.25
N GLN A 51 -44.40 8.63 13.49
CA GLN A 51 -43.29 7.85 14.08
C GLN A 51 -42.05 7.85 13.18
N CYS A 52 -42.23 7.81 11.85
CA CYS A 52 -41.12 7.96 10.92
C CYS A 52 -40.34 9.27 11.16
N LEU A 53 -41.07 10.37 11.41
CA LEU A 53 -40.47 11.67 11.64
C LEU A 53 -39.78 11.77 13.00
N GLU A 54 -40.40 11.20 14.03
CA GLU A 54 -39.87 11.19 15.40
C GLU A 54 -38.51 10.52 15.45
N ILE A 55 -38.40 9.30 14.90
CA ILE A 55 -37.13 8.55 14.86
C ILE A 55 -36.10 9.28 13.97
N ALA A 56 -36.53 9.84 12.84
CA ALA A 56 -35.62 10.55 11.94
C ALA A 56 -35.04 11.86 12.53
N ARG A 57 -35.57 12.38 13.64
CA ARG A 57 -34.99 13.55 14.33
C ARG A 57 -33.72 13.20 15.09
N ASP A 58 -33.65 11.95 15.56
CA ASP A 58 -32.59 11.46 16.45
C ASP A 58 -31.69 10.43 15.75
N ASP A 59 -32.13 9.81 14.65
CA ASP A 59 -31.37 8.86 13.85
C ASP A 59 -31.16 9.35 12.40
N GLU A 60 -29.91 9.68 12.08
CA GLU A 60 -29.51 10.17 10.76
C GLU A 60 -29.61 9.10 9.67
N THR A 61 -29.45 7.82 10.01
CA THR A 61 -29.57 6.70 9.07
C THR A 61 -31.01 6.58 8.61
N VAL A 62 -31.96 6.65 9.55
CA VAL A 62 -33.41 6.65 9.24
C VAL A 62 -33.78 7.88 8.43
N LEU A 63 -33.29 9.06 8.80
CA LEU A 63 -33.51 10.29 8.01
C LEU A 63 -33.02 10.13 6.57
N THR A 64 -31.84 9.53 6.38
CA THR A 64 -31.26 9.28 5.06
C THR A 64 -32.10 8.31 4.24
N ALA A 65 -32.52 7.19 4.84
CA ALA A 65 -33.41 6.22 4.19
C ALA A 65 -34.76 6.83 3.78
N LEU A 66 -35.32 7.71 4.63
CA LEU A 66 -36.55 8.44 4.33
C LEU A 66 -36.39 9.49 3.22
N LEU A 67 -35.18 10.05 3.04
CA LEU A 67 -34.92 10.88 1.87
C LEU A 67 -35.07 10.07 0.59
N ASP A 68 -34.67 8.80 0.58
CA ASP A 68 -34.75 7.89 -0.57
C ASP A 68 -36.08 7.15 -0.73
N LEU A 69 -37.11 7.55 0.02
CA LEU A 69 -38.44 6.98 -0.06
C LEU A 69 -38.98 6.95 -1.51
N ARG A 70 -39.39 5.75 -1.95
CA ARG A 70 -40.11 5.52 -3.21
C ARG A 70 -41.44 4.85 -2.89
N TYR A 71 -42.53 5.43 -3.38
CA TYR A 71 -43.85 4.81 -3.28
C TYR A 71 -43.88 3.58 -4.20
N LEU A 72 -44.21 2.41 -3.64
CA LEU A 72 -44.34 1.15 -4.38
C LEU A 72 -45.82 0.83 -4.65
N ALA A 73 -46.62 0.69 -3.59
CA ALA A 73 -48.03 0.30 -3.68
C ALA A 73 -48.84 0.76 -2.44
N GLY A 74 -50.17 0.66 -2.53
CA GLY A 74 -51.10 0.95 -1.44
C GLY A 74 -51.78 2.33 -1.52
N ALA A 75 -52.09 2.92 -0.37
CA ALA A 75 -52.63 4.29 -0.33
C ALA A 75 -51.50 5.31 -0.51
N LYS A 76 -51.71 6.34 -1.34
CA LYS A 76 -50.70 7.39 -1.59
C LYS A 76 -50.60 8.40 -0.45
N ASP A 77 -51.69 8.61 0.31
CA ASP A 77 -51.77 9.65 1.34
C ASP A 77 -50.73 9.51 2.46
N PRO A 78 -50.47 8.32 3.03
CA PRO A 78 -49.46 8.16 4.08
C PRO A 78 -48.05 8.50 3.58
N ALA A 79 -47.70 8.06 2.37
CA ALA A 79 -46.40 8.34 1.76
C ALA A 79 -46.24 9.85 1.48
N ALA A 80 -47.27 10.49 0.91
CA ALA A 80 -47.29 11.94 0.70
C ALA A 80 -47.17 12.70 2.02
N ARG A 81 -47.79 12.20 3.10
CA ARG A 81 -47.69 12.79 4.44
C ARG A 81 -46.29 12.72 5.02
N VAL A 82 -45.58 11.60 4.86
CA VAL A 82 -44.15 11.47 5.27
C VAL A 82 -43.30 12.53 4.55
N VAL A 83 -43.45 12.66 3.23
CA VAL A 83 -42.71 13.65 2.44
C VAL A 83 -43.01 15.09 2.90
N ALA A 84 -44.29 15.40 3.15
CA ALA A 84 -44.70 16.72 3.64
C ALA A 84 -44.16 17.03 5.04
N LEU A 85 -44.11 16.03 5.93
CA LEU A 85 -43.53 16.16 7.28
C LEU A 85 -42.02 16.37 7.22
N LEU A 86 -41.30 15.60 6.41
CA LEU A 86 -39.86 15.77 6.18
C LEU A 86 -39.51 17.14 5.59
N ALA A 87 -40.38 17.74 4.79
CA ALA A 87 -40.17 19.09 4.28
C ALA A 87 -40.16 20.14 5.40
N LYS A 88 -40.97 19.95 6.45
CA LYS A 88 -41.02 20.84 7.63
C LYS A 88 -39.78 20.75 8.51
N GLU A 89 -39.03 19.66 8.45
CA GLU A 89 -37.79 19.45 9.23
C GLU A 89 -36.56 20.15 8.62
N ARG A 90 -36.70 20.83 7.47
CA ARG A 90 -35.58 21.43 6.71
C ARG A 90 -35.31 22.89 7.07
N THR A 91 -35.25 23.19 8.37
CA THR A 91 -34.86 24.54 8.84
C THR A 91 -33.38 24.81 8.57
N ARG A 92 -32.96 26.09 8.55
CA ARG A 92 -31.55 26.47 8.33
C ARG A 92 -30.61 25.79 9.34
N ALA A 93 -30.98 25.77 10.62
CA ALA A 93 -30.22 25.11 11.69
C ALA A 93 -30.07 23.59 11.46
N LYS A 94 -31.17 22.91 11.09
CA LYS A 94 -31.16 21.46 10.84
C LYS A 94 -30.37 21.10 9.57
N LYS A 95 -30.38 21.96 8.55
CA LYS A 95 -29.49 21.84 7.38
C LYS A 95 -28.01 21.92 7.78
N ARG A 96 -27.63 22.83 8.70
CA ARG A 96 -26.25 22.91 9.23
C ARG A 96 -25.81 21.60 9.84
N ARG A 97 -26.61 21.13 10.80
CA ARG A 97 -26.34 19.91 11.56
C ARG A 97 -26.21 18.70 10.65
N TYR A 98 -27.12 18.55 9.68
CA TYR A 98 -27.11 17.42 8.75
C TYR A 98 -25.88 17.41 7.84
N ILE A 99 -25.48 18.55 7.27
CA ILE A 99 -24.28 18.63 6.43
C ILE A 99 -23.04 18.30 7.26
N ALA A 100 -22.87 18.94 8.42
CA ALA A 100 -21.73 18.71 9.29
C ALA A 100 -21.62 17.24 9.70
N ALA A 101 -22.73 16.60 10.05
CA ALA A 101 -22.74 15.20 10.44
C ALA A 101 -22.39 14.26 9.27
N LYS A 102 -22.88 14.53 8.04
CA LYS A 102 -22.52 13.76 6.85
C LYS A 102 -21.05 13.88 6.48
N LEU A 103 -20.49 15.09 6.56
CA LEU A 103 -19.05 15.29 6.33
C LEU A 103 -18.22 14.57 7.41
N ALA A 104 -18.61 14.65 8.68
CA ALA A 104 -17.92 13.92 9.74
C ALA A 104 -18.03 12.38 9.60
N ALA A 105 -19.18 11.88 9.13
CA ALA A 105 -19.36 10.46 8.83
C ALA A 105 -18.47 9.99 7.67
N ARG A 106 -18.35 10.82 6.62
CA ARG A 106 -17.43 10.60 5.51
C ARG A 106 -15.99 10.49 5.99
N ASP A 107 -15.54 11.47 6.76
CA ASP A 107 -14.15 11.57 7.19
C ASP A 107 -13.78 10.35 8.07
N ARG A 108 -14.65 9.98 9.02
CA ARG A 108 -14.49 8.74 9.82
C ARG A 108 -14.39 7.48 8.96
N ARG A 109 -15.22 7.36 7.92
CA ARG A 109 -15.20 6.23 7.00
C ARG A 109 -13.90 6.20 6.19
N HIS A 110 -13.46 7.35 5.68
CA HIS A 110 -12.17 7.44 4.98
C HIS A 110 -11.03 6.99 5.90
N ASP A 111 -11.01 7.41 7.16
CA ASP A 111 -10.00 6.99 8.14
C ASP A 111 -10.02 5.48 8.40
N GLN A 112 -11.21 4.87 8.53
CA GLN A 112 -11.37 3.41 8.69
C GLN A 112 -10.85 2.62 7.49
N GLU A 113 -11.00 3.15 6.27
CA GLU A 113 -10.52 2.53 5.03
C GLU A 113 -9.06 2.91 4.69
N GLY A 114 -8.32 3.53 5.61
CA GLY A 114 -6.89 3.87 5.45
C GLY A 114 -6.60 5.23 4.80
N ASN A 115 -7.62 6.07 4.61
CA ASN A 115 -7.58 7.47 4.13
C ASN A 115 -6.82 7.73 2.81
N SER A 116 -6.48 6.66 2.09
CA SER A 116 -5.87 6.72 0.77
C SER A 116 -6.88 6.27 -0.29
N ARG A 117 -6.88 7.00 -1.40
CA ARG A 117 -7.65 6.63 -2.60
C ARG A 117 -6.94 5.56 -3.42
N TYR A 118 -5.63 5.46 -3.24
CA TYR A 118 -4.71 4.77 -4.14
C TYR A 118 -4.38 3.35 -3.67
N VAL A 119 -5.25 2.76 -2.86
CA VAL A 119 -5.11 1.38 -2.37
C VAL A 119 -5.35 0.39 -3.51
N ILE A 120 -4.46 -0.58 -3.72
CA ILE A 120 -4.55 -1.51 -4.86
C ILE A 120 -5.76 -2.45 -4.76
N GLU A 121 -6.22 -2.82 -3.56
CA GLU A 121 -7.48 -3.54 -3.35
C GLU A 121 -8.55 -2.61 -2.75
N PRO A 122 -9.12 -1.68 -3.54
CA PRO A 122 -9.99 -0.65 -3.02
C PRO A 122 -11.38 -1.20 -2.67
N ASN A 123 -12.01 -0.56 -1.70
CA ASN A 123 -13.45 -0.69 -1.46
C ASN A 123 -14.22 0.24 -2.40
N VAL A 124 -14.93 -0.34 -3.37
CA VAL A 124 -15.63 0.40 -4.45
C VAL A 124 -16.76 1.29 -3.91
N LYS A 125 -17.31 0.91 -2.74
CA LYS A 125 -18.44 1.61 -2.13
C LYS A 125 -18.01 2.57 -1.04
N GLU A 126 -17.32 2.06 -0.01
CA GLU A 126 -17.01 2.82 1.20
C GLU A 126 -15.65 3.52 1.13
N GLY A 127 -14.79 3.18 0.17
CA GLY A 127 -13.47 3.80 0.00
C GLY A 127 -13.54 5.29 -0.37
N LYS A 128 -12.40 5.98 -0.21
CA LYS A 128 -12.26 7.41 -0.54
C LYS A 128 -12.46 7.65 -2.04
N GLY A 129 -13.45 8.46 -2.39
CA GLY A 129 -13.87 8.65 -3.79
C GLY A 129 -14.73 7.52 -4.36
N GLY A 130 -15.21 6.59 -3.53
CA GLY A 130 -16.13 5.52 -3.91
C GLY A 130 -17.59 5.98 -4.02
N LEU A 131 -18.49 5.02 -4.28
CA LEU A 131 -19.93 5.31 -4.48
C LEU A 131 -20.58 6.04 -3.29
N ARG A 132 -20.13 5.78 -2.06
CA ARG A 132 -20.70 6.43 -0.87
C ARG A 132 -20.46 7.94 -0.85
N ASP A 133 -19.33 8.43 -1.35
CA ASP A 133 -19.06 9.87 -1.44
C ASP A 133 -20.05 10.55 -2.40
N LEU A 134 -20.41 9.88 -3.51
CA LEU A 134 -21.43 10.34 -4.44
C LEU A 134 -22.82 10.32 -3.79
N HIS A 135 -23.17 9.26 -3.08
CA HIS A 135 -24.44 9.15 -2.35
C HIS A 135 -24.58 10.22 -1.26
N GLU A 136 -23.51 10.53 -0.53
CA GLU A 136 -23.52 11.59 0.49
C GLU A 136 -23.80 12.95 -0.13
N LEU A 137 -23.15 13.27 -1.25
CA LEU A 137 -23.44 14.51 -1.96
C LEU A 137 -24.90 14.56 -2.41
N TYR A 138 -25.41 13.45 -2.93
CA TYR A 138 -26.80 13.32 -3.30
C TYR A 138 -27.75 13.56 -2.12
N TRP A 139 -27.53 12.92 -0.98
CA TRP A 139 -28.36 13.08 0.21
C TRP A 139 -28.31 14.50 0.78
N ILE A 140 -27.13 15.12 0.80
CA ILE A 140 -26.98 16.52 1.18
C ILE A 140 -27.81 17.40 0.23
N ALA A 141 -27.67 17.21 -1.08
CA ALA A 141 -28.43 17.95 -2.08
C ALA A 141 -29.95 17.77 -1.90
N ARG A 142 -30.43 16.53 -1.70
CA ARG A 142 -31.85 16.25 -1.44
C ARG A 142 -32.36 16.92 -0.17
N PHE A 143 -31.60 16.89 0.92
CA PHE A 143 -32.04 17.47 2.19
C PHE A 143 -32.06 19.00 2.14
N VAL A 144 -31.02 19.60 1.55
CA VAL A 144 -30.85 21.06 1.48
C VAL A 144 -31.83 21.71 0.49
N TYR A 145 -32.03 21.09 -0.68
CA TYR A 145 -32.77 21.70 -1.79
C TYR A 145 -34.11 21.02 -2.14
N GLY A 146 -34.33 19.78 -1.69
CA GLY A 146 -35.64 19.14 -1.88
C GLY A 146 -36.72 19.95 -1.16
N GLY A 147 -37.80 20.28 -1.84
CA GLY A 147 -38.88 21.12 -1.31
C GLY A 147 -39.05 22.48 -2.00
N LYS A 148 -38.07 22.95 -2.80
CA LYS A 148 -38.25 24.17 -3.62
C LYS A 148 -38.96 23.96 -4.96
N ARG A 149 -39.26 22.72 -5.37
CA ARG A 149 -40.05 22.39 -6.58
C ARG A 149 -40.97 21.20 -6.36
N LYS A 150 -42.16 21.26 -6.96
CA LYS A 150 -43.20 20.22 -6.95
C LYS A 150 -42.65 18.89 -7.50
N GLY A 151 -42.65 17.85 -6.67
CA GLY A 151 -42.97 16.47 -7.06
C GLY A 151 -41.96 15.60 -7.84
N ALA A 152 -40.89 16.12 -8.42
CA ALA A 152 -39.95 15.24 -9.16
C ALA A 152 -38.86 14.67 -8.22
N PRO A 153 -38.67 13.33 -8.14
CA PRO A 153 -37.52 12.76 -7.48
C PRO A 153 -36.25 13.24 -8.21
N LEU A 154 -35.31 13.84 -7.48
CA LEU A 154 -33.97 14.12 -8.02
C LEU A 154 -33.36 12.79 -8.45
N THR A 155 -33.04 12.64 -9.73
CA THR A 155 -32.26 11.50 -10.19
C THR A 155 -30.87 11.61 -9.56
N PRO A 156 -30.43 10.59 -8.79
CA PRO A 156 -29.20 10.65 -8.00
C PRO A 156 -27.92 10.87 -8.80
N HIS A 157 -27.93 10.49 -10.07
CA HIS A 157 -26.77 10.53 -10.96
C HIS A 157 -26.93 11.49 -12.15
N GLY A 158 -28.12 12.06 -12.35
CA GLY A 158 -28.42 12.82 -13.57
C GLY A 158 -27.78 14.21 -13.57
N VAL A 159 -27.10 14.55 -14.67
CA VAL A 159 -26.50 15.87 -14.93
C VAL A 159 -27.45 17.03 -14.61
N ALA A 160 -28.72 16.90 -15.02
CA ALA A 160 -29.73 17.93 -14.84
C ALA A 160 -30.05 18.22 -13.36
N SER A 161 -29.90 17.24 -12.46
CA SER A 161 -30.17 17.40 -11.03
C SER A 161 -29.18 18.35 -10.39
N TYR A 162 -27.87 18.12 -10.57
CA TYR A 162 -26.82 18.93 -9.95
C TYR A 162 -26.69 20.33 -10.56
N MET A 163 -26.92 20.46 -11.87
CA MET A 163 -26.96 21.77 -12.54
C MET A 163 -28.11 22.65 -12.07
N LYS A 164 -29.33 22.09 -11.97
CA LYS A 164 -30.51 22.85 -11.50
C LYS A 164 -30.36 23.33 -10.06
N LEU A 165 -29.54 22.67 -9.26
CA LEU A 165 -29.24 23.05 -7.88
C LEU A 165 -28.11 24.08 -7.76
N GLY A 166 -27.41 24.40 -8.86
CA GLY A 166 -26.27 25.31 -8.83
C GLY A 166 -25.03 24.74 -8.11
N LEU A 167 -25.04 23.45 -7.80
CA LEU A 167 -23.94 22.75 -7.11
C LEU A 167 -22.77 22.49 -8.07
N LEU A 168 -23.07 22.10 -9.30
CA LEU A 168 -22.10 21.79 -10.34
C LEU A 168 -22.47 22.52 -11.63
N ASN A 169 -21.45 22.94 -12.39
CA ASN A 169 -21.65 23.40 -13.76
C ASN A 169 -21.86 22.19 -14.71
N LYS A 170 -22.22 22.44 -15.98
CA LYS A 170 -22.50 21.38 -16.97
C LYS A 170 -21.38 20.35 -17.07
N ARG A 171 -20.14 20.81 -17.26
CA ARG A 171 -18.97 19.94 -17.42
C ARG A 171 -18.68 19.10 -16.17
N ALA A 172 -18.82 19.70 -14.98
CA ALA A 172 -18.60 19.00 -13.72
C ALA A 172 -19.70 17.96 -13.45
N ALA A 173 -20.95 18.27 -13.83
CA ALA A 173 -22.06 17.33 -13.71
C ALA A 173 -21.93 16.14 -14.69
N GLU A 174 -21.44 16.35 -15.92
CA GLU A 174 -21.17 15.27 -16.88
C GLU A 174 -20.06 14.33 -16.36
N ARG A 175 -18.98 14.89 -15.80
CA ARG A 175 -17.91 14.10 -15.15
C ARG A 175 -18.42 13.32 -13.94
N PHE A 176 -19.36 13.88 -13.18
CA PHE A 176 -20.00 13.21 -12.05
C PHE A 176 -20.80 11.98 -12.51
N GLU A 177 -21.61 12.12 -13.55
CA GLU A 177 -22.41 11.03 -14.11
C GLU A 177 -21.52 9.90 -14.64
N GLN A 178 -20.49 10.23 -15.43
CA GLN A 178 -19.52 9.26 -15.94
C GLN A 178 -18.79 8.50 -14.81
N ALA A 179 -18.38 9.21 -13.75
CA ALA A 179 -17.72 8.59 -12.62
C ALA A 179 -18.65 7.62 -11.88
N ALA A 180 -19.92 7.99 -11.71
CA ALA A 180 -20.91 7.13 -11.10
C ALA A 180 -21.20 5.88 -11.94
N GLU A 181 -21.40 6.03 -13.25
CA GLU A 181 -21.63 4.92 -14.18
C GLU A 181 -20.50 3.91 -14.13
N PHE A 182 -19.25 4.38 -14.17
CA PHE A 182 -18.07 3.52 -14.08
C PHE A 182 -18.05 2.74 -12.76
N LEU A 183 -18.21 3.41 -11.62
CA LEU A 183 -18.17 2.75 -10.30
C LEU A 183 -19.33 1.76 -10.11
N TRP A 184 -20.52 2.08 -10.65
CA TRP A 184 -21.66 1.16 -10.65
C TRP A 184 -21.40 -0.07 -11.51
N ALA A 185 -20.86 0.10 -12.72
CA ALA A 185 -20.50 -1.02 -13.58
C ALA A 185 -19.49 -1.95 -12.89
N VAL A 186 -18.43 -1.39 -12.29
CA VAL A 186 -17.45 -2.15 -11.50
C VAL A 186 -18.12 -2.95 -10.38
N ARG A 187 -18.97 -2.31 -9.57
CA ARG A 187 -19.67 -2.96 -8.45
C ARG A 187 -20.62 -4.07 -8.93
N ILE A 188 -21.37 -3.85 -10.00
CA ILE A 188 -22.29 -4.84 -10.58
C ILE A 188 -21.50 -6.06 -11.08
N HIS A 189 -20.43 -5.85 -11.84
CA HIS A 189 -19.59 -6.95 -12.31
C HIS A 189 -18.91 -7.70 -11.16
N LEU A 190 -18.47 -7.00 -10.12
CA LEU A 190 -17.88 -7.60 -8.91
C LEU A 190 -18.85 -8.52 -8.18
N HIS A 191 -20.09 -8.06 -8.02
CA HIS A 191 -21.17 -8.83 -7.41
C HIS A 191 -21.54 -10.07 -8.22
N LEU A 192 -21.73 -9.90 -9.54
CA LEU A 192 -22.04 -11.01 -10.45
C LEU A 192 -20.92 -12.05 -10.50
N LEU A 193 -19.66 -11.61 -10.53
CA LEU A 193 -18.51 -12.50 -10.50
C LEU A 193 -18.39 -13.26 -9.17
N SER A 194 -18.80 -12.63 -8.07
CA SER A 194 -18.68 -13.21 -6.73
C SER A 194 -19.89 -14.06 -6.32
N GLY A 195 -21.02 -13.96 -7.03
CA GLY A 195 -22.29 -14.60 -6.66
C GLY A 195 -22.90 -14.10 -5.35
N ARG A 196 -22.40 -12.98 -4.82
CA ARG A 196 -22.81 -12.36 -3.55
C ARG A 196 -22.41 -10.89 -3.53
N ALA A 197 -22.97 -10.12 -2.60
CA ALA A 197 -22.52 -8.74 -2.37
C ALA A 197 -21.07 -8.73 -1.85
N VAL A 198 -20.18 -8.08 -2.61
CA VAL A 198 -18.76 -7.90 -2.30
C VAL A 198 -18.37 -6.50 -2.76
N GLU A 199 -17.80 -5.70 -1.85
CA GLU A 199 -17.45 -4.30 -2.16
C GLU A 199 -15.93 -4.11 -2.36
N ILE A 200 -15.11 -5.10 -1.96
CA ILE A 200 -13.65 -5.06 -2.10
C ILE A 200 -13.25 -5.60 -3.47
N LEU A 201 -12.55 -4.78 -4.25
CA LEU A 201 -11.95 -5.17 -5.52
C LEU A 201 -10.62 -5.88 -5.29
N SER A 202 -10.68 -7.14 -4.86
CA SER A 202 -9.50 -7.94 -4.56
C SER A 202 -8.69 -8.31 -5.80
N PHE A 203 -7.39 -8.55 -5.62
CA PHE A 203 -6.46 -8.89 -6.69
C PHE A 203 -6.95 -10.04 -7.58
N ASP A 204 -7.58 -11.07 -6.99
CA ASP A 204 -8.12 -12.22 -7.74
C ASP A 204 -9.32 -11.88 -8.64
N LYS A 205 -10.00 -10.78 -8.37
CA LYS A 205 -11.15 -10.31 -9.15
C LYS A 205 -10.76 -9.32 -10.22
N GLN A 206 -9.66 -8.58 -10.02
CA GLN A 206 -9.23 -7.51 -10.92
C GLN A 206 -8.99 -7.99 -12.36
N ALA A 207 -8.32 -9.14 -12.55
CA ALA A 207 -8.03 -9.68 -13.88
C ALA A 207 -9.31 -9.97 -14.69
N GLU A 208 -10.26 -10.66 -14.08
CA GLU A 208 -11.52 -11.01 -14.73
C GLU A 208 -12.44 -9.79 -14.88
N LEU A 209 -12.44 -8.85 -13.92
CA LEU A 209 -13.19 -7.60 -14.05
C LEU A 209 -12.65 -6.74 -15.19
N ALA A 210 -11.33 -6.60 -15.32
CA ALA A 210 -10.72 -5.85 -16.41
C ALA A 210 -11.17 -6.42 -17.77
N ARG A 211 -11.21 -7.75 -17.92
CA ARG A 211 -11.74 -8.40 -19.12
C ARG A 211 -13.23 -8.09 -19.35
N ARG A 212 -14.07 -8.21 -18.31
CA ARG A 212 -15.53 -7.92 -18.39
C ARG A 212 -15.84 -6.45 -18.69
N MET A 213 -15.00 -5.55 -18.23
CA MET A 213 -15.08 -4.10 -18.46
C MET A 213 -14.54 -3.68 -19.84
N GLY A 214 -14.11 -4.62 -20.68
CA GLY A 214 -13.71 -4.36 -22.07
C GLY A 214 -12.25 -3.99 -22.29
N TYR A 215 -11.36 -4.22 -21.31
CA TYR A 215 -9.92 -3.97 -21.48
C TYR A 215 -9.28 -5.12 -22.29
N THR A 216 -8.57 -4.77 -23.36
CA THR A 216 -8.13 -5.70 -24.43
C THR A 216 -6.62 -5.94 -24.48
N GLN A 217 -5.83 -5.38 -23.57
CA GLN A 217 -4.37 -5.57 -23.54
C GLN A 217 -4.01 -7.07 -23.50
N GLU A 218 -3.05 -7.48 -24.34
CA GLU A 218 -2.66 -8.90 -24.50
C GLU A 218 -2.19 -9.50 -23.17
N ALA A 219 -1.23 -8.86 -22.50
CA ALA A 219 -0.72 -9.28 -21.20
C ALA A 219 -1.77 -9.04 -20.09
N PRO A 220 -2.10 -10.05 -19.26
CA PRO A 220 -3.06 -9.91 -18.15
C PRO A 220 -2.72 -8.77 -17.18
N GLU A 221 -1.44 -8.62 -16.85
CA GLU A 221 -0.93 -7.58 -15.93
C GLU A 221 -1.22 -6.18 -16.47
N LYS A 222 -0.83 -5.89 -17.73
CA LYS A 222 -1.08 -4.61 -18.40
C LYS A 222 -2.57 -4.27 -18.50
N ARG A 223 -3.41 -5.30 -18.65
CA ARG A 223 -4.87 -5.15 -18.68
C ARG A 223 -5.42 -4.70 -17.33
N VAL A 224 -5.00 -5.35 -16.26
CA VAL A 224 -5.34 -4.96 -14.89
C VAL A 224 -4.85 -3.55 -14.59
N GLU A 225 -3.59 -3.25 -14.91
CA GLU A 225 -3.00 -1.93 -14.67
C GLU A 225 -3.79 -0.82 -15.38
N SER A 226 -4.22 -1.06 -16.62
CA SER A 226 -5.04 -0.12 -17.40
C SER A 226 -6.42 0.09 -16.78
N PHE A 227 -7.07 -0.98 -16.32
CA PHE A 227 -8.35 -0.91 -15.63
C PHE A 227 -8.24 -0.16 -14.30
N MET A 228 -7.24 -0.51 -13.48
CA MET A 228 -7.00 0.14 -12.20
C MET A 228 -6.63 1.61 -12.37
N HIS A 229 -5.87 1.97 -13.42
CA HIS A 229 -5.58 3.36 -13.74
C HIS A 229 -6.86 4.17 -14.05
N SER A 230 -7.83 3.61 -14.80
CA SER A 230 -9.14 4.23 -14.99
C SER A 230 -9.91 4.35 -13.66
N TYR A 231 -9.84 3.34 -12.81
CA TYR A 231 -10.47 3.35 -11.49
C TYR A 231 -9.94 4.47 -10.58
N PHE A 232 -8.62 4.62 -10.45
CA PHE A 232 -8.01 5.67 -9.61
C PHE A 232 -8.27 7.08 -10.16
N ASN A 233 -8.26 7.24 -11.47
CA ASN A 233 -8.65 8.52 -12.08
C ASN A 233 -10.12 8.86 -11.79
N THR A 234 -11.01 7.87 -11.86
CA THR A 234 -12.42 8.04 -11.54
C THR A 234 -12.65 8.42 -10.07
N THR A 235 -12.05 7.71 -9.13
CA THR A 235 -12.18 8.04 -7.70
C THR A 235 -11.54 9.39 -7.34
N ARG A 236 -10.51 9.83 -8.08
CA ARG A 236 -9.91 11.16 -7.92
C ARG A 236 -10.87 12.24 -8.36
N GLU A 237 -11.55 12.00 -9.48
CA GLU A 237 -12.62 12.85 -10.00
C GLU A 237 -13.74 13.02 -8.96
N VAL A 238 -14.23 11.91 -8.39
CA VAL A 238 -15.26 11.94 -7.34
C VAL A 238 -14.83 12.81 -6.15
N GLY A 239 -13.59 12.68 -5.69
CA GLY A 239 -13.05 13.50 -4.61
C GLY A 239 -13.04 14.99 -4.95
N ALA A 240 -12.60 15.36 -6.15
CA ALA A 240 -12.60 16.74 -6.61
C ALA A 240 -14.02 17.32 -6.71
N LEU A 241 -14.95 16.59 -7.30
CA LEU A 241 -16.36 16.98 -7.43
C LEU A 241 -17.05 17.15 -6.07
N THR A 242 -16.82 16.23 -5.15
CA THR A 242 -17.39 16.26 -3.80
C THR A 242 -16.87 17.47 -3.03
N ARG A 243 -15.56 17.77 -3.10
CA ARG A 243 -14.97 18.97 -2.48
C ARG A 243 -15.56 20.26 -3.04
N MET A 244 -15.73 20.36 -4.36
CA MET A 244 -16.35 21.52 -4.99
C MET A 244 -17.77 21.76 -4.47
N ALA A 245 -18.58 20.72 -4.46
CA ALA A 245 -19.95 20.84 -4.01
C ALA A 245 -20.05 21.19 -2.52
N CYS A 246 -19.18 20.62 -1.67
CA CYS A 246 -19.07 21.00 -0.26
C CYS A 246 -18.72 22.49 -0.10
N ALA A 247 -17.75 22.99 -0.85
CA ALA A 247 -17.36 24.41 -0.81
C ALA A 247 -18.48 25.35 -1.26
N LYS A 248 -19.22 24.94 -2.29
CA LYS A 248 -20.39 25.70 -2.76
C LYS A 248 -21.48 25.74 -1.70
N LEU A 249 -21.74 24.62 -1.03
CA LEU A 249 -22.66 24.54 0.10
C LEU A 249 -22.21 25.40 1.29
N GLU A 250 -20.90 25.42 1.59
CA GLU A 250 -20.31 26.30 2.61
C GLU A 250 -20.59 27.78 2.30
N ALA A 251 -20.26 28.20 1.07
CA ALA A 251 -20.40 29.58 0.60
C ALA A 251 -21.86 30.05 0.50
N ASP A 252 -22.76 29.22 -0.05
CA ASP A 252 -24.17 29.57 -0.22
C ASP A 252 -24.92 29.66 1.12
N SER A 253 -24.32 29.14 2.19
CA SER A 253 -25.08 28.84 3.40
C SER A 253 -24.49 29.42 4.71
N GLU A 254 -23.32 30.08 4.71
CA GLU A 254 -22.60 30.55 5.92
C GLU A 254 -22.47 29.44 7.00
N LEU A 255 -22.24 28.19 6.59
CA LEU A 255 -22.82 27.04 7.30
C LEU A 255 -21.82 26.08 7.94
N LEU A 256 -20.51 26.32 7.81
CA LEU A 256 -19.48 25.49 8.43
C LEU A 256 -18.30 26.35 8.90
N LEU A 257 -18.47 26.97 10.07
CA LEU A 257 -17.40 27.04 11.06
C LEU A 257 -18.06 26.79 12.42
N PRO A 258 -17.55 25.89 13.26
CA PRO A 258 -17.75 26.05 14.69
C PRO A 258 -17.07 27.37 15.09
N GLN A 259 -17.88 28.40 15.33
CA GLN A 259 -17.44 29.56 16.11
C GLN A 259 -17.10 29.05 17.51
N GLY A 260 -15.86 28.63 17.75
CA GLY A 260 -15.49 28.08 19.04
C GLY A 260 -14.02 27.74 19.24
N LEU A 261 -13.30 27.29 18.20
CA LEU A 261 -11.87 26.97 18.32
C LEU A 261 -10.94 28.08 17.79
N ASP A 262 -11.44 28.99 16.95
CA ASP A 262 -10.68 30.16 16.49
C ASP A 262 -10.41 31.20 17.58
N ARG A 263 -11.12 31.15 18.71
CA ARG A 263 -10.97 32.12 19.81
C ARG A 263 -9.89 31.73 20.84
N PHE A 264 -9.42 30.49 20.80
CA PHE A 264 -8.43 29.95 21.74
C PHE A 264 -7.14 29.46 21.07
N LEU A 265 -7.04 29.54 19.74
CA LEU A 265 -5.81 29.25 19.00
C LEU A 265 -4.90 30.50 18.96
N PRO A 266 -3.57 30.32 19.10
CA PRO A 266 -2.62 31.43 19.19
C PRO A 266 -2.66 32.32 17.95
N THR A 267 -2.23 33.56 18.14
CA THR A 267 -2.28 34.76 17.29
C THR A 267 -1.72 34.66 15.86
N VAL A 268 -1.42 33.46 15.36
CA VAL A 268 -0.75 33.17 14.07
C VAL A 268 -1.70 33.32 12.87
N ARG A 269 -3.01 33.44 13.07
CA ARG A 269 -4.02 33.58 12.00
C ARG A 269 -4.31 35.02 11.53
N ARG A 270 -3.66 36.05 12.09
CA ARG A 270 -3.86 37.45 11.66
C ARG A 270 -2.85 37.90 10.61
N GLY A 271 -3.36 38.27 9.43
CA GLY A 271 -2.64 39.02 8.38
C GLY A 271 -1.73 38.17 7.51
N LEU A 272 -2.28 37.44 6.55
CA LEU A 272 -1.49 36.88 5.45
C LEU A 272 -0.92 38.03 4.61
N LYS A 273 0.35 38.37 4.81
CA LYS A 273 1.07 39.42 4.05
C LYS A 273 1.66 38.90 2.72
N GLU A 274 1.18 37.76 2.22
CA GLU A 274 1.67 37.16 0.98
C GLU A 274 0.89 37.70 -0.23
N PRO A 275 1.54 38.39 -1.19
CA PRO A 275 0.86 38.97 -2.34
C PRO A 275 0.15 37.90 -3.19
N GLY A 276 -1.10 38.16 -3.57
CA GLY A 276 -1.88 37.25 -4.41
C GLY A 276 -2.71 36.21 -3.66
N PHE A 277 -2.64 36.19 -2.32
CA PHE A 277 -3.35 35.24 -1.48
C PHE A 277 -4.19 35.93 -0.41
N VAL A 278 -5.27 35.28 0.01
CA VAL A 278 -6.14 35.70 1.12
C VAL A 278 -6.50 34.49 1.96
N LEU A 279 -6.83 34.72 3.23
CA LEU A 279 -7.47 33.70 4.06
C LEU A 279 -8.99 33.90 3.98
N ASP A 280 -9.66 32.90 3.44
CA ASP A 280 -11.11 32.84 3.30
C ASP A 280 -11.63 31.74 4.23
N HIS A 281 -12.38 32.13 5.27
CA HIS A 281 -12.83 31.23 6.35
C HIS A 281 -11.70 30.37 6.96
N GLY A 282 -10.51 30.94 7.14
CA GLY A 282 -9.34 30.25 7.70
C GLY A 282 -8.59 29.36 6.71
N ARG A 283 -9.04 29.26 5.45
CA ARG A 283 -8.38 28.49 4.39
C ARG A 283 -7.69 29.41 3.38
N LEU A 284 -6.57 28.96 2.84
CA LEU A 284 -5.78 29.70 1.86
C LEU A 284 -6.48 29.74 0.49
N ASN A 285 -6.69 30.94 -0.04
CA ASN A 285 -7.31 31.16 -1.34
C ASN A 285 -6.54 32.19 -2.18
N PHE A 286 -6.78 32.23 -3.49
CA PHE A 286 -6.24 33.27 -4.36
C PHE A 286 -7.04 34.57 -4.19
N SER A 287 -6.35 35.70 -4.04
CA SER A 287 -7.01 37.00 -3.98
C SER A 287 -7.67 37.37 -5.32
N GLN A 288 -7.06 36.97 -6.43
CA GLN A 288 -7.55 37.19 -7.79
C GLN A 288 -7.34 35.94 -8.66
N PRO A 289 -8.32 35.01 -8.71
CA PRO A 289 -8.19 33.75 -9.46
C PRO A 289 -7.81 33.93 -10.93
N GLY A 290 -8.29 35.00 -11.58
CA GLY A 290 -7.96 35.31 -12.98
C GLY A 290 -6.47 35.62 -13.23
N ARG A 291 -5.71 36.04 -12.21
CA ARG A 291 -4.27 36.28 -12.33
C ARG A 291 -3.46 35.00 -12.47
N VAL A 292 -3.96 33.87 -11.97
CA VAL A 292 -3.24 32.59 -12.00
C VAL A 292 -2.91 32.16 -13.43
N LYS A 293 -3.80 32.46 -14.40
CA LYS A 293 -3.55 32.21 -15.82
C LYS A 293 -2.34 32.97 -16.38
N LYS A 294 -2.09 34.18 -15.88
CA LYS A 294 -0.97 35.04 -16.31
C LYS A 294 0.30 34.78 -15.48
N GLN A 295 0.15 34.46 -14.20
CA GLN A 295 1.23 34.25 -13.24
C GLN A 295 1.17 32.83 -12.65
N LYS A 296 1.66 31.86 -13.43
CA LYS A 296 1.62 30.42 -13.08
C LYS A 296 2.37 30.11 -11.77
N LEU A 297 3.37 30.92 -11.38
CA LEU A 297 4.10 30.78 -10.10
C LEU A 297 3.19 30.88 -8.86
N LEU A 298 2.03 31.53 -8.97
CA LEU A 298 1.03 31.55 -7.90
C LEU A 298 0.53 30.15 -7.56
N MET A 299 0.48 29.23 -8.52
CA MET A 299 0.06 27.85 -8.28
C MET A 299 1.01 27.15 -7.31
N LEU A 300 2.33 27.23 -7.54
CA LEU A 300 3.32 26.63 -6.64
C LEU A 300 3.38 27.36 -5.30
N ASN A 301 3.26 28.69 -5.29
CA ASN A 301 3.26 29.46 -4.05
C ASN A 301 2.06 29.13 -3.14
N LEU A 302 0.91 28.76 -3.71
CA LEU A 302 -0.24 28.29 -2.93
C LEU A 302 0.18 27.12 -2.02
N PHE A 303 0.81 26.10 -2.59
CA PHE A 303 1.27 24.91 -1.86
C PHE A 303 2.45 25.20 -0.94
N ARG A 304 3.38 26.08 -1.35
CA ARG A 304 4.47 26.55 -0.48
C ARG A 304 3.94 27.21 0.80
N ILE A 305 2.97 28.12 0.66
CA ILE A 305 2.40 28.86 1.79
C ILE A 305 1.58 27.91 2.66
N ALA A 306 0.80 27.02 2.04
CA ALA A 306 0.03 25.99 2.75
C ALA A 306 0.95 25.09 3.60
N GLY A 307 2.05 24.59 3.02
CA GLY A 307 3.00 23.71 3.71
C GLY A 307 3.80 24.40 4.81
N ALA A 308 4.30 25.61 4.54
CA ALA A 308 5.14 26.35 5.50
C ALA A 308 4.35 26.90 6.70
N ARG A 309 3.03 27.11 6.55
CA ARG A 309 2.16 27.66 7.61
C ARG A 309 1.13 26.66 8.13
N ASN A 310 1.17 25.42 7.63
CA ASN A 310 0.20 24.37 7.93
C ASN A 310 -1.26 24.84 7.77
N LEU A 311 -1.56 25.40 6.58
CA LEU A 311 -2.87 25.95 6.24
C LEU A 311 -3.60 25.05 5.25
N ASP A 312 -4.89 24.84 5.50
CA ASP A 312 -5.79 24.20 4.54
C ASP A 312 -5.98 25.05 3.27
N ILE A 313 -6.11 24.40 2.12
CA ILE A 313 -6.36 25.06 0.84
C ILE A 313 -7.86 25.14 0.58
N HIS A 314 -8.34 26.33 0.25
CA HIS A 314 -9.75 26.56 -0.08
C HIS A 314 -10.12 25.82 -1.40
N PRO A 315 -11.27 25.13 -1.49
CA PRO A 315 -11.64 24.39 -2.70
C PRO A 315 -11.74 25.24 -3.98
N ASN A 316 -12.09 26.53 -3.88
CA ASN A 316 -12.04 27.45 -5.02
C ASN A 316 -10.61 27.64 -5.57
N ALA A 317 -9.60 27.68 -4.70
CA ALA A 317 -8.20 27.75 -5.11
C ALA A 317 -7.79 26.45 -5.82
N TYR A 318 -8.20 25.31 -5.25
CA TYR A 318 -8.04 23.99 -5.85
C TYR A 318 -8.60 23.93 -7.28
N GLN A 319 -9.81 24.43 -7.48
CA GLN A 319 -10.44 24.48 -8.80
C GLN A 319 -9.74 25.45 -9.76
N THR A 320 -9.23 26.57 -9.25
CA THR A 320 -8.46 27.52 -10.04
C THR A 320 -7.18 26.88 -10.57
N VAL A 321 -6.49 26.08 -9.75
CA VAL A 321 -5.33 25.28 -10.16
C VAL A 321 -5.73 24.27 -11.23
N LEU A 322 -6.74 23.44 -10.97
CA LEU A 322 -7.25 22.44 -11.93
C LEU A 322 -7.62 23.03 -13.29
N ASN A 323 -8.30 24.19 -13.30
CA ASN A 323 -8.73 24.85 -14.54
C ASN A 323 -7.58 25.53 -15.31
N THR A 324 -6.44 25.76 -14.66
CA THR A 324 -5.29 26.48 -15.24
C THR A 324 -4.12 25.53 -15.54
N ILE A 325 -4.24 24.25 -15.16
CA ILE A 325 -3.17 23.26 -15.26
C ILE A 325 -2.68 23.01 -16.69
N SER A 326 -3.56 23.14 -17.68
CA SER A 326 -3.20 23.00 -19.10
C SER A 326 -2.21 24.08 -19.56
N GLY A 327 -2.05 25.14 -18.77
CA GLY A 327 -1.03 26.16 -18.98
C GLY A 327 0.37 25.76 -18.53
N ILE A 328 0.60 24.62 -17.88
CA ILE A 328 1.94 24.20 -17.47
C ILE A 328 2.70 23.66 -18.69
N ASP A 329 3.59 24.48 -19.26
CA ASP A 329 4.39 24.21 -20.46
C ASP A 329 5.87 23.99 -20.11
N ASP A 330 6.67 23.59 -21.10
CA ASP A 330 8.11 23.35 -20.92
C ASP A 330 8.88 24.58 -20.47
N ARG A 331 8.41 25.79 -20.82
CA ARG A 331 9.01 27.04 -20.36
C ARG A 331 8.86 27.19 -18.86
N PHE A 332 7.65 26.94 -18.31
CA PHE A 332 7.42 26.97 -16.88
C PHE A 332 8.19 25.87 -16.14
N ARG A 333 8.29 24.66 -16.73
CA ARG A 333 9.03 23.53 -16.14
C ARG A 333 10.54 23.77 -16.03
N LYS A 334 11.10 24.66 -16.86
CA LYS A 334 12.52 25.07 -16.86
C LYS A 334 12.77 26.36 -16.06
N ASP A 335 11.74 26.99 -15.50
CA ASP A 335 11.88 28.22 -14.74
C ASP A 335 12.57 27.96 -13.38
N GLY A 336 13.74 28.56 -13.19
CA GLY A 336 14.51 28.45 -11.93
C GLY A 336 13.76 29.01 -10.71
N GLN A 337 12.86 29.99 -10.89
CA GLN A 337 12.01 30.48 -9.79
C GLN A 337 10.98 29.42 -9.39
N ALA A 338 10.39 28.71 -10.37
CA ALA A 338 9.47 27.62 -10.10
C ALA A 338 10.16 26.51 -9.30
N PHE A 339 11.38 26.11 -9.70
CA PHE A 339 12.16 25.11 -8.95
C PHE A 339 12.55 25.60 -7.55
N SER A 340 12.90 26.88 -7.39
CA SER A 340 13.18 27.46 -6.08
C SER A 340 11.98 27.38 -5.13
N ILE A 341 10.77 27.63 -5.62
CA ILE A 341 9.53 27.47 -4.84
C ILE A 341 9.29 25.99 -4.51
N PHE A 342 9.44 25.09 -5.50
CA PHE A 342 9.27 23.67 -5.30
C PHE A 342 10.22 23.10 -4.24
N LYS A 343 11.48 23.53 -4.25
CA LYS A 343 12.47 23.19 -3.23
C LYS A 343 12.03 23.59 -1.82
N LYS A 344 11.41 24.76 -1.66
CA LYS A 344 10.84 25.19 -0.38
C LYS A 344 9.66 24.32 0.05
N ILE A 345 8.84 23.85 -0.89
CA ILE A 345 7.76 22.89 -0.59
C ILE A 345 8.34 21.61 0.01
N LEU A 346 9.44 21.10 -0.54
CA LEU A 346 10.07 19.87 -0.04
C LEU A 346 10.76 20.06 1.32
N LEU A 347 11.48 21.17 1.51
CA LEU A 347 12.39 21.32 2.65
C LEU A 347 11.84 22.14 3.83
N ASP A 348 10.87 23.03 3.57
CA ASP A 348 10.37 24.00 4.55
C ASP A 348 8.92 23.72 4.98
N SER A 349 8.27 22.70 4.43
CA SER A 349 6.92 22.30 4.85
C SER A 349 6.99 21.47 6.12
N GLU A 350 6.00 21.62 7.00
CA GLU A 350 5.89 20.78 8.19
C GLU A 350 5.60 19.31 7.85
N ALA A 351 4.82 19.09 6.79
CA ALA A 351 4.42 17.78 6.25
C ALA A 351 4.53 17.78 4.71
N PRO A 352 5.73 17.66 4.13
CA PRO A 352 5.93 17.74 2.67
C PRO A 352 5.13 16.68 1.90
N GLY A 353 5.03 15.45 2.42
CA GLY A 353 4.22 14.39 1.80
C GLY A 353 2.74 14.77 1.67
N ALA A 354 2.14 15.37 2.69
CA ALA A 354 0.74 15.82 2.64
C ALA A 354 0.51 16.90 1.57
N ILE A 355 1.45 17.85 1.45
CA ILE A 355 1.39 18.90 0.42
C ILE A 355 1.57 18.32 -0.98
N LEU A 356 2.50 17.36 -1.15
CA LEU A 356 2.67 16.65 -2.43
C LEU A 356 1.42 15.84 -2.81
N ARG A 357 0.74 15.20 -1.85
CA ARG A 357 -0.57 14.56 -2.11
C ARG A 357 -1.58 15.59 -2.64
N LEU A 358 -1.70 16.75 -2.01
CA LEU A 358 -2.59 17.81 -2.49
C LEU A 358 -2.21 18.30 -3.90
N MET A 359 -0.91 18.46 -4.18
CA MET A 359 -0.42 18.80 -5.52
C MET A 359 -0.71 17.69 -6.54
N ASN A 360 -0.58 16.42 -6.17
CA ASN A 360 -0.89 15.28 -7.03
C ASN A 360 -2.39 15.19 -7.34
N GLU A 361 -3.23 15.40 -6.33
CA GLU A 361 -4.69 15.37 -6.52
C GLU A 361 -5.16 16.52 -7.43
N THR A 362 -4.53 17.72 -7.38
CA THR A 362 -4.80 18.80 -8.36
C THR A 362 -4.22 18.53 -9.75
N GLY A 363 -3.42 17.48 -9.89
CA GLY A 363 -2.62 17.18 -11.07
C GLY A 363 -1.36 18.05 -11.25
N LEU A 364 -1.19 19.12 -10.45
CA LEU A 364 -0.09 20.06 -10.61
C LEU A 364 1.28 19.39 -10.49
N LEU A 365 1.41 18.43 -9.57
CA LEU A 365 2.67 17.70 -9.38
C LEU A 365 3.10 16.98 -10.66
N GLY A 366 2.20 16.18 -11.25
CA GLY A 366 2.47 15.46 -12.49
C GLY A 366 2.62 16.38 -13.72
N ALA A 367 1.94 17.53 -13.74
CA ALA A 367 2.11 18.51 -14.81
C ALA A 367 3.47 19.24 -14.74
N TYR A 368 3.97 19.48 -13.52
CA TYR A 368 5.26 20.13 -13.26
C TYR A 368 6.46 19.18 -13.38
N LEU A 369 6.30 17.93 -12.93
CA LEU A 369 7.27 16.84 -13.06
C LEU A 369 6.66 15.75 -13.96
N PRO A 370 6.84 15.82 -15.30
CA PRO A 370 6.28 14.84 -16.23
C PRO A 370 6.69 13.40 -15.92
N GLU A 371 7.89 13.20 -15.37
CA GLU A 371 8.43 11.90 -14.96
C GLU A 371 7.55 11.28 -13.86
N PHE A 372 7.20 12.08 -12.85
CA PHE A 372 6.22 11.70 -11.83
C PHE A 372 4.80 11.60 -12.42
N GLY A 373 4.40 12.51 -13.31
CA GLY A 373 3.12 12.46 -14.00
C GLY A 373 2.88 11.14 -14.74
N GLY A 374 3.95 10.50 -15.20
CA GLY A 374 3.91 9.19 -15.82
C GLY A 374 3.52 8.04 -14.89
N ILE A 375 3.72 8.16 -13.58
CA ILE A 375 3.41 7.09 -12.61
C ILE A 375 2.09 7.32 -11.85
N VAL A 376 1.43 8.46 -12.05
CA VAL A 376 0.17 8.80 -11.36
C VAL A 376 -0.92 7.77 -11.65
N GLY A 377 -1.46 7.16 -10.60
CA GLY A 377 -2.50 6.14 -10.72
C GLY A 377 -2.02 4.83 -11.35
N ARG A 378 -0.71 4.66 -11.53
CA ARG A 378 -0.13 3.41 -12.04
C ARG A 378 -0.07 2.39 -10.91
N THR A 379 -0.60 1.21 -11.17
CA THR A 379 -0.39 0.05 -10.30
C THR A 379 0.78 -0.75 -10.83
N GLN A 380 1.51 -1.40 -9.93
CA GLN A 380 2.32 -2.56 -10.30
C GLN A 380 1.49 -3.78 -9.88
N PHE A 381 1.18 -4.69 -10.79
CA PHE A 381 0.44 -5.91 -10.45
C PHE A 381 1.34 -6.90 -9.69
N ASN A 382 1.68 -6.57 -8.44
CA ASN A 382 2.44 -7.40 -7.52
C ASN A 382 1.83 -7.32 -6.10
N MET A 383 2.18 -8.27 -5.24
CA MET A 383 1.53 -8.42 -3.92
C MET A 383 2.05 -7.47 -2.84
N HIS A 384 3.14 -6.75 -3.15
CA HIS A 384 3.90 -5.97 -2.18
C HIS A 384 3.36 -4.57 -2.03
N HIS A 385 2.93 -3.95 -3.11
CA HIS A 385 2.44 -2.59 -3.05
C HIS A 385 1.01 -2.60 -2.51
N ALA A 386 0.82 -2.00 -1.35
CA ALA A 386 -0.51 -1.66 -0.87
C ALA A 386 -1.11 -0.50 -1.68
N TYR A 387 -0.27 0.30 -2.34
CA TYR A 387 -0.63 1.57 -2.97
C TYR A 387 -0.15 1.68 -4.43
N THR A 388 -0.72 2.60 -5.22
CA THR A 388 -0.16 2.97 -6.54
C THR A 388 1.25 3.56 -6.42
N VAL A 389 2.03 3.54 -7.50
CA VAL A 389 3.44 3.96 -7.50
C VAL A 389 3.60 5.43 -7.06
N ASP A 390 2.68 6.31 -7.45
CA ASP A 390 2.70 7.71 -7.03
C ASP A 390 2.40 7.91 -5.54
N GLU A 391 1.43 7.17 -4.98
CA GLU A 391 1.12 7.25 -3.54
C GLU A 391 2.23 6.60 -2.71
N HIS A 392 2.79 5.48 -3.17
CA HIS A 392 3.98 4.87 -2.58
C HIS A 392 5.13 5.90 -2.54
N THR A 393 5.45 6.52 -3.67
CA THR A 393 6.50 7.55 -3.78
C THR A 393 6.28 8.75 -2.84
N ILE A 394 5.04 9.24 -2.72
CA ILE A 394 4.74 10.34 -1.78
C ILE A 394 4.83 9.86 -0.32
N THR A 395 4.52 8.60 -0.06
CA THR A 395 4.65 7.99 1.27
C THR A 395 6.13 7.84 1.69
N LEU A 396 7.06 7.55 0.76
CA LEU A 396 8.50 7.61 1.03
C LEU A 396 8.91 9.00 1.53
N VAL A 397 8.38 10.06 0.89
CA VAL A 397 8.66 11.45 1.29
C VAL A 397 8.13 11.75 2.70
N SER A 398 6.97 11.21 3.07
CA SER A 398 6.46 11.28 4.44
C SER A 398 7.41 10.59 5.42
N PHE A 399 7.81 9.34 5.17
CA PHE A 399 8.71 8.63 6.07
C PHE A 399 10.11 9.26 6.18
N LEU A 400 10.61 9.88 5.10
CA LEU A 400 11.85 10.63 5.15
C LEU A 400 11.73 11.85 6.08
N ASN A 401 10.61 12.57 6.01
CA ASN A 401 10.33 13.68 6.92
C ASN A 401 10.19 13.21 8.38
N ASP A 402 9.57 12.05 8.61
CA ASP A 402 9.42 11.47 9.96
C ASP A 402 10.77 11.03 10.53
N LEU A 403 11.69 10.52 9.68
CA LEU A 403 13.09 10.27 10.06
C LEU A 403 13.82 11.56 10.43
N GLU A 404 13.67 12.63 9.64
CA GLU A 404 14.26 13.95 9.91
C GLU A 404 13.76 14.55 11.23
N ARG A 405 12.51 14.28 11.61
CA ARG A 405 11.88 14.74 12.86
C ARG A 405 12.19 13.85 14.07
N GLY A 406 12.88 12.72 13.88
CA GLY A 406 13.19 11.76 14.94
C GLY A 406 12.00 10.91 15.38
N GLU A 407 10.86 10.98 14.69
CA GLU A 407 9.64 10.23 15.06
C GLU A 407 9.83 8.71 14.88
N LEU A 408 10.83 8.32 14.09
CA LEU A 408 11.16 6.94 13.76
C LEU A 408 12.45 6.42 14.42
N GLU A 409 13.04 7.18 15.35
CA GLU A 409 14.35 6.89 15.95
C GLU A 409 14.41 5.53 16.63
N ARG A 410 13.35 5.13 17.35
CA ARG A 410 13.30 3.83 18.05
C ARG A 410 13.45 2.66 17.09
N GLU A 411 12.83 2.77 15.91
CA GLU A 411 12.80 1.68 14.92
C GLU A 411 13.99 1.78 13.96
N HIS A 412 14.54 2.98 13.75
CA HIS A 412 15.61 3.26 12.78
C HIS A 412 16.70 4.17 13.35
N PRO A 413 17.37 3.78 14.45
CA PRO A 413 18.32 4.65 15.14
C PRO A 413 19.51 5.05 14.27
N LEU A 414 19.92 4.15 13.36
CA LEU A 414 21.02 4.40 12.42
C LEU A 414 20.70 5.52 11.43
N ALA A 415 19.54 5.41 10.75
CA ALA A 415 19.13 6.38 9.74
C ALA A 415 18.75 7.73 10.37
N SER A 416 18.02 7.70 11.49
CA SER A 416 17.69 8.92 12.24
C SER A 416 18.94 9.65 12.74
N GLY A 417 19.99 8.93 13.14
CA GLY A 417 21.25 9.53 13.58
C GLY A 417 21.91 10.42 12.52
N PHE A 418 22.31 9.84 11.39
CA PHE A 418 23.08 10.60 10.39
C PHE A 418 22.24 11.60 9.58
N ILE A 419 20.91 11.45 9.51
CA ILE A 419 20.03 12.39 8.80
C ILE A 419 20.06 13.77 9.46
N THR A 420 20.20 13.84 10.78
CA THR A 420 20.26 15.11 11.51
C THR A 420 21.49 15.95 11.16
N GLU A 421 22.55 15.32 10.65
CA GLU A 421 23.80 15.98 10.24
C GLU A 421 23.74 16.53 8.80
N TRP A 422 22.66 16.25 8.06
CA TRP A 422 22.58 16.61 6.65
C TRP A 422 22.35 18.10 6.42
N ASP A 423 23.19 18.67 5.56
CA ASP A 423 22.97 20.01 5.04
C ASP A 423 21.72 20.08 4.13
N ARG A 424 21.25 21.30 3.88
CA ARG A 424 20.08 21.57 3.04
C ARG A 424 20.22 21.01 1.62
N ARG A 425 21.45 20.91 1.10
CA ARG A 425 21.74 20.36 -0.24
C ARG A 425 21.49 18.85 -0.24
N THR A 426 22.05 18.12 0.73
CA THR A 426 21.93 16.66 0.86
C THR A 426 20.48 16.25 1.03
N ARG A 427 19.75 16.94 1.92
CA ARG A 427 18.30 16.76 2.08
C ARG A 427 17.57 16.86 0.74
N MET A 428 17.82 17.94 -0.02
CA MET A 428 17.21 18.14 -1.34
C MET A 428 17.49 16.98 -2.31
N LEU A 429 18.72 16.46 -2.35
CA LEU A 429 19.07 15.35 -3.23
C LEU A 429 18.28 14.09 -2.90
N VAL A 430 18.15 13.75 -1.61
CA VAL A 430 17.41 12.55 -1.18
C VAL A 430 15.91 12.71 -1.39
N TYR A 431 15.32 13.88 -1.10
CA TYR A 431 13.91 14.13 -1.41
C TYR A 431 13.60 13.99 -2.92
N LEU A 432 14.49 14.49 -3.79
CA LEU A 432 14.33 14.33 -5.23
C LEU A 432 14.55 12.87 -5.67
N ALA A 433 15.52 12.16 -5.06
CA ALA A 433 15.71 10.73 -5.31
C ALA A 433 14.47 9.92 -4.92
N CYS A 434 13.84 10.20 -3.77
CA CYS A 434 12.56 9.58 -3.38
C CYS A 434 11.49 9.80 -4.47
N LEU A 435 11.36 11.02 -4.99
CA LEU A 435 10.37 11.33 -6.03
C LEU A 435 10.62 10.64 -7.38
N PHE A 436 11.85 10.21 -7.64
CA PHE A 436 12.25 9.64 -8.93
C PHE A 436 12.64 8.16 -8.88
N HIS A 437 12.72 7.52 -7.71
CA HIS A 437 13.28 6.16 -7.58
C HIS A 437 12.57 5.13 -8.47
N ASP A 438 11.23 5.22 -8.54
CA ASP A 438 10.36 4.26 -9.25
C ASP A 438 9.65 4.82 -10.49
N VAL A 439 10.22 5.86 -11.12
CA VAL A 439 9.63 6.44 -12.35
C VAL A 439 9.89 5.63 -13.61
N GLY A 440 10.78 4.63 -13.53
CA GLY A 440 11.15 3.74 -14.63
C GLY A 440 9.96 2.94 -15.17
N LYS A 441 9.91 2.77 -16.50
CA LYS A 441 8.80 2.07 -17.17
C LYS A 441 9.23 1.01 -18.17
N ALA A 442 10.51 0.94 -18.50
CA ALA A 442 11.04 -0.01 -19.47
C ALA A 442 10.78 -1.46 -19.03
N GLU A 443 10.49 -2.33 -20.01
CA GLU A 443 10.55 -3.77 -19.82
C GLU A 443 12.03 -4.17 -19.72
N GLY A 444 12.45 -4.69 -18.56
CA GLY A 444 13.85 -4.98 -18.24
C GLY A 444 14.35 -4.19 -17.04
N ASP A 445 15.40 -3.40 -17.22
CA ASP A 445 16.05 -2.63 -16.15
C ASP A 445 15.32 -1.32 -15.86
N GLN A 446 14.31 -1.39 -14.99
CA GLN A 446 13.53 -0.25 -14.52
C GLN A 446 14.39 0.78 -13.77
N CYS A 447 15.43 0.33 -13.06
CA CYS A 447 16.32 1.21 -12.31
C CYS A 447 17.17 2.09 -13.27
N ALA A 448 17.69 1.52 -14.35
CA ALA A 448 18.42 2.26 -15.36
C ALA A 448 17.53 3.26 -16.11
N ASP A 449 16.30 2.87 -16.46
CA ASP A 449 15.34 3.78 -17.10
C ASP A 449 14.91 4.92 -16.14
N GLY A 450 14.66 4.59 -14.87
CA GLY A 450 14.40 5.58 -13.82
C GLY A 450 15.54 6.58 -13.67
N ALA A 451 16.80 6.09 -13.65
CA ALA A 451 17.98 6.94 -13.55
C ALA A 451 18.13 7.90 -14.75
N ARG A 452 17.81 7.42 -15.97
CA ARG A 452 17.80 8.23 -17.18
C ARG A 452 16.73 9.33 -17.11
N LEU A 453 15.52 9.00 -16.68
CA LEU A 453 14.43 9.96 -16.50
C LEU A 453 14.76 10.99 -15.40
N ALA A 454 15.35 10.54 -14.29
CA ALA A 454 15.82 11.40 -13.22
C ALA A 454 16.89 12.39 -13.71
N THR A 455 17.84 11.94 -14.54
CA THR A 455 18.83 12.83 -15.18
C THR A 455 18.16 13.89 -16.04
N GLN A 456 17.18 13.51 -16.88
CA GLN A 456 16.43 14.46 -17.71
C GLN A 456 15.67 15.48 -16.86
N ALA A 457 15.02 15.03 -15.79
CA ALA A 457 14.33 15.89 -14.84
C ALA A 457 15.29 16.88 -14.16
N CYS A 458 16.45 16.40 -13.69
CA CYS A 458 17.40 17.22 -12.97
C CYS A 458 18.01 18.32 -13.85
N LEU A 459 18.39 17.98 -15.08
CA LEU A 459 18.88 18.95 -16.07
C LEU A 459 17.80 19.99 -16.39
N ARG A 460 16.54 19.57 -16.55
CA ARG A 460 15.40 20.46 -16.77
C ARG A 460 15.16 21.43 -15.60
N LEU A 461 15.38 20.97 -14.36
CA LEU A 461 15.26 21.77 -13.15
C LEU A 461 16.46 22.71 -12.89
N GLY A 462 17.53 22.61 -13.70
CA GLY A 462 18.72 23.45 -13.58
C GLY A 462 19.67 23.03 -12.46
N LEU A 463 19.68 21.74 -12.08
CA LEU A 463 20.63 21.20 -11.10
C LEU A 463 22.03 21.08 -11.70
N SER A 464 23.06 21.14 -10.84
CA SER A 464 24.44 20.94 -11.27
C SER A 464 24.68 19.52 -11.78
N HIS A 465 25.71 19.32 -12.60
CA HIS A 465 26.08 17.98 -13.07
C HIS A 465 26.39 17.02 -11.90
N ALA A 466 27.04 17.51 -10.84
CA ALA A 466 27.35 16.71 -9.66
C ALA A 466 26.08 16.28 -8.88
N ASP A 467 25.12 17.19 -8.71
CA ASP A 467 23.84 16.88 -8.06
C ASP A 467 23.01 15.91 -8.91
N THR A 468 22.99 16.13 -10.22
CA THR A 468 22.29 15.28 -11.18
C THR A 468 22.86 13.86 -11.18
N GLU A 469 24.18 13.72 -11.16
CA GLU A 469 24.86 12.43 -11.07
C GLU A 469 24.53 11.73 -9.75
N THR A 470 24.52 12.45 -8.63
CA THR A 470 24.20 11.86 -7.32
C THR A 470 22.76 11.35 -7.28
N ILE A 471 21.79 12.12 -7.77
CA ILE A 471 20.37 11.72 -7.82
C ILE A 471 20.20 10.53 -8.77
N SER A 472 20.79 10.60 -9.97
CA SER A 472 20.72 9.51 -10.96
C SER A 472 21.34 8.21 -10.42
N TRP A 473 22.47 8.32 -9.71
CA TRP A 473 23.11 7.21 -9.02
C TRP A 473 22.20 6.61 -7.95
N LEU A 474 21.62 7.43 -7.07
CA LEU A 474 20.68 6.96 -6.04
C LEU A 474 19.47 6.24 -6.65
N VAL A 475 18.88 6.80 -7.70
CA VAL A 475 17.76 6.17 -8.41
C VAL A 475 18.19 4.86 -9.08
N ARG A 476 19.38 4.80 -9.67
CA ARG A 476 19.90 3.58 -10.29
C ARG A 476 20.16 2.48 -9.26
N THR A 477 20.64 2.84 -8.07
CA THR A 477 21.13 1.89 -7.08
C THR A 477 20.20 1.73 -5.88
N HIS A 478 18.97 2.25 -5.92
CA HIS A 478 18.08 2.25 -4.74
C HIS A 478 17.78 0.84 -4.21
N LEU A 479 17.78 -0.19 -5.07
CA LEU A 479 17.63 -1.60 -4.67
C LEU A 479 18.93 -2.28 -4.24
N LEU A 480 20.10 -1.67 -4.52
CA LEU A 480 21.41 -2.30 -4.30
C LEU A 480 21.60 -2.75 -2.84
N MET A 481 21.21 -1.90 -1.89
CA MET A 481 21.39 -2.21 -0.47
C MET A 481 20.40 -3.28 0.02
N SER A 482 19.13 -3.19 -0.37
CA SER A 482 18.13 -4.19 0.02
C SER A 482 18.43 -5.55 -0.60
N GLU A 483 18.79 -5.61 -1.89
CA GLU A 483 19.17 -6.84 -2.57
C GLU A 483 20.46 -7.43 -2.01
N THR A 484 21.48 -6.63 -1.74
CA THR A 484 22.73 -7.13 -1.11
C THR A 484 22.46 -7.69 0.28
N ALA A 485 21.67 -6.97 1.11
CA ALA A 485 21.39 -7.39 2.47
C ALA A 485 20.57 -8.69 2.54
N GLN A 486 19.70 -8.92 1.55
CA GLN A 486 18.73 -10.02 1.58
C GLN A 486 19.15 -11.23 0.74
N ARG A 487 19.83 -11.00 -0.40
CA ARG A 487 20.19 -12.05 -1.36
C ARG A 487 21.65 -12.47 -1.31
N ARG A 488 22.55 -11.67 -0.76
CA ARG A 488 23.98 -11.97 -0.69
C ARG A 488 24.40 -12.31 0.76
N ASP A 489 25.50 -13.04 0.90
CA ASP A 489 26.10 -13.31 2.21
C ASP A 489 26.86 -12.07 2.71
N ILE A 490 26.21 -11.26 3.54
CA ILE A 490 26.81 -10.07 4.14
C ILE A 490 27.89 -10.36 5.22
N SER A 491 28.20 -11.63 5.49
CA SER A 491 29.37 -12.00 6.28
C SER A 491 30.62 -12.28 5.44
N ASP A 492 30.47 -12.45 4.14
CA ASP A 492 31.60 -12.57 3.23
C ASP A 492 32.30 -11.21 3.03
N PRO A 493 33.60 -11.08 3.36
CA PRO A 493 34.34 -9.84 3.15
C PRO A 493 34.38 -9.37 1.69
N GLU A 494 34.34 -10.27 0.69
CA GLU A 494 34.38 -9.84 -0.72
C GLU A 494 33.04 -9.25 -1.17
N THR A 495 31.92 -9.81 -0.70
CA THR A 495 30.59 -9.21 -0.84
C THR A 495 30.56 -7.79 -0.25
N ILE A 496 31.08 -7.60 0.97
CA ILE A 496 31.16 -6.28 1.60
C ILE A 496 32.05 -5.32 0.81
N LYS A 497 33.24 -5.75 0.37
CA LYS A 497 34.15 -4.94 -0.44
C LYS A 497 33.52 -4.55 -1.77
N THR A 498 32.83 -5.46 -2.44
CA THR A 498 32.13 -5.22 -3.70
C THR A 498 31.03 -4.17 -3.52
N PHE A 499 30.20 -4.31 -2.49
CA PHE A 499 29.18 -3.32 -2.15
C PHE A 499 29.80 -1.96 -1.80
N ALA A 500 30.84 -1.93 -0.95
CA ALA A 500 31.53 -0.71 -0.56
C ALA A 500 32.16 0.01 -1.77
N ARG A 501 32.79 -0.72 -2.70
CA ARG A 501 33.32 -0.18 -3.96
C ARG A 501 32.21 0.42 -4.83
N ALA A 502 31.06 -0.25 -4.95
CA ALA A 502 29.91 0.24 -5.72
C ALA A 502 29.31 1.53 -5.12
N VAL A 503 29.31 1.65 -3.79
CA VAL A 503 28.83 2.85 -3.07
C VAL A 503 29.84 4.00 -3.11
N GLY A 504 31.13 3.69 -2.99
CA GLY A 504 32.26 4.59 -3.22
C GLY A 504 32.53 5.63 -2.13
N SER A 505 31.54 6.06 -1.33
CA SER A 505 31.76 7.04 -0.26
C SER A 505 30.78 6.90 0.91
N LEU A 506 31.19 7.38 2.10
CA LEU A 506 30.33 7.37 3.29
C LEU A 506 29.04 8.18 3.09
N LYS A 507 29.12 9.32 2.40
CA LYS A 507 27.95 10.18 2.14
C LYS A 507 26.95 9.48 1.23
N ARG A 508 27.40 8.77 0.18
CA ARG A 508 26.54 7.93 -0.66
C ARG A 508 25.93 6.76 0.11
N LEU A 509 26.72 6.13 0.99
CA LEU A 509 26.22 5.05 1.86
C LEU A 509 25.07 5.52 2.74
N GLN A 510 25.22 6.68 3.39
CA GLN A 510 24.16 7.28 4.23
C GLN A 510 22.89 7.60 3.42
N MET A 511 23.03 8.26 2.26
CA MET A 511 21.88 8.60 1.41
C MET A 511 21.16 7.35 0.89
N LEU A 512 21.90 6.33 0.42
CA LEU A 512 21.33 5.08 -0.05
C LEU A 512 20.63 4.32 1.09
N THR A 513 21.21 4.32 2.29
CA THR A 513 20.62 3.66 3.47
C THR A 513 19.29 4.31 3.85
N ALA A 514 19.23 5.64 3.90
CA ALA A 514 17.98 6.34 4.18
C ALA A 514 16.90 6.05 3.13
N LEU A 515 17.27 6.11 1.84
CA LEU A 515 16.34 5.80 0.75
C LEU A 515 15.80 4.36 0.85
N THR A 516 16.69 3.40 1.09
CA THR A 516 16.32 1.98 1.26
C THR A 516 15.37 1.77 2.45
N VAL A 517 15.62 2.44 3.57
CA VAL A 517 14.79 2.36 4.77
C VAL A 517 13.38 2.88 4.52
N VAL A 518 13.25 4.08 3.91
CA VAL A 518 11.93 4.67 3.66
C VAL A 518 11.16 3.93 2.58
N ASP A 519 11.86 3.39 1.59
CA ASP A 519 11.30 2.57 0.51
C ASP A 519 10.64 1.31 1.06
N ILE A 520 11.40 0.46 1.78
CA ILE A 520 10.89 -0.79 2.37
C ILE A 520 9.68 -0.52 3.30
N ARG A 521 9.68 0.59 4.02
CA ARG A 521 8.54 0.97 4.87
C ARG A 521 7.31 1.43 4.11
N ALA A 522 7.51 2.12 2.98
CA ALA A 522 6.43 2.61 2.15
C ALA A 522 5.73 1.53 1.32
N VAL A 523 6.31 0.34 1.21
CA VAL A 523 5.68 -0.81 0.55
C VAL A 523 4.35 -1.18 1.21
N GLY A 524 4.31 -1.25 2.55
CA GLY A 524 3.08 -1.51 3.29
C GLY A 524 3.29 -2.03 4.73
N PRO A 525 2.20 -2.14 5.51
CA PRO A 525 2.27 -2.63 6.88
C PRO A 525 2.75 -4.09 6.94
N GLY A 526 3.64 -4.39 7.88
CA GLY A 526 4.17 -5.75 8.10
C GLY A 526 5.30 -6.19 7.17
N ILE A 527 5.70 -5.38 6.18
CA ILE A 527 6.84 -5.68 5.30
C ILE A 527 8.18 -5.44 5.99
N TRP A 528 8.25 -4.38 6.80
CA TRP A 528 9.38 -4.11 7.69
C TRP A 528 9.29 -4.99 8.93
N ASN A 529 10.38 -5.66 9.28
CA ASN A 529 10.56 -6.36 10.55
C ASN A 529 11.97 -6.08 11.12
N ASP A 530 12.14 -6.36 12.41
CA ASP A 530 13.41 -6.05 13.11
C ASP A 530 14.60 -6.82 12.51
N TRP A 531 14.36 -8.01 11.94
CA TRP A 531 15.37 -8.80 11.22
C TRP A 531 15.93 -8.06 9.99
N LYS A 532 15.06 -7.53 9.12
CA LYS A 532 15.50 -6.72 7.97
C LYS A 532 16.27 -5.48 8.41
N GLY A 533 15.84 -4.85 9.51
CA GLY A 533 16.57 -3.73 10.12
C GLY A 533 17.98 -4.09 10.57
N GLU A 534 18.18 -5.27 11.17
CA GLU A 534 19.51 -5.77 11.54
C GLU A 534 20.40 -6.03 10.33
N LEU A 535 19.88 -6.69 9.28
CA LEU A 535 20.64 -6.96 8.05
C LEU A 535 21.18 -5.67 7.42
N LEU A 536 20.33 -4.63 7.34
CA LEU A 536 20.73 -3.33 6.81
C LEU A 536 21.77 -2.63 7.71
N ARG A 537 21.62 -2.70 9.04
CA ARG A 537 22.61 -2.14 9.98
C ARG A 537 23.97 -2.83 9.85
N GLN A 538 23.98 -4.17 9.78
CA GLN A 538 25.21 -4.94 9.62
C GLN A 538 25.92 -4.57 8.33
N LEU A 539 25.20 -4.57 7.19
CA LEU A 539 25.76 -4.19 5.91
C LEU A 539 26.32 -2.76 5.94
N TYR A 540 25.59 -1.81 6.56
CA TYR A 540 26.06 -0.44 6.72
C TYR A 540 27.38 -0.36 7.49
N TYR A 541 27.47 -0.97 8.67
CA TYR A 541 28.68 -0.88 9.50
C TYR A 541 29.88 -1.55 8.84
N SER A 542 29.71 -2.74 8.26
CA SER A 542 30.78 -3.42 7.53
C SER A 542 31.23 -2.62 6.31
N ALA A 543 30.29 -2.07 5.52
CA ALA A 543 30.63 -1.21 4.39
C ALA A 543 31.34 0.08 4.83
N ARG A 544 30.91 0.71 5.93
CA ARG A 544 31.55 1.89 6.52
C ARG A 544 33.00 1.58 6.92
N THR A 545 33.24 0.48 7.61
CA THR A 545 34.59 0.03 8.00
C THR A 545 35.47 -0.18 6.77
N SER A 546 34.95 -0.85 5.74
CA SER A 546 35.66 -1.06 4.48
C SER A 546 35.98 0.26 3.76
N LEU A 547 35.06 1.22 3.75
CA LEU A 547 35.26 2.55 3.13
C LEU A 547 36.28 3.40 3.89
N MET A 548 36.45 3.17 5.21
CA MET A 548 37.46 3.82 6.03
C MET A 548 38.86 3.19 5.90
N GLY A 549 39.01 2.16 5.06
CA GLY A 549 40.29 1.46 4.84
C GLY A 549 40.73 0.59 6.02
N MET A 550 39.84 0.31 6.96
CA MET A 550 40.11 -0.59 8.08
C MET A 550 39.95 -2.04 7.64
N GLU A 551 40.77 -2.95 8.17
CA GLU A 551 40.59 -4.38 7.94
C GLU A 551 39.22 -4.83 8.45
N LEU A 552 38.47 -5.52 7.58
CA LEU A 552 37.28 -6.22 7.99
C LEU A 552 37.73 -7.40 8.86
N GLU A 553 37.51 -7.32 10.17
CA GLU A 553 37.66 -8.51 11.01
C GLU A 553 36.76 -9.61 10.42
N THR A 554 37.32 -10.78 10.12
CA THR A 554 36.58 -12.00 9.74
C THR A 554 35.77 -12.59 10.90
N ARG A 555 35.58 -11.81 11.98
CA ARG A 555 34.69 -12.19 13.05
C ARG A 555 33.26 -12.04 12.54
N PRO A 556 32.47 -13.12 12.48
CA PRO A 556 31.05 -12.99 12.18
C PRO A 556 30.45 -12.10 13.26
N GLN A 557 30.05 -10.87 12.93
CA GLN A 557 29.11 -10.14 13.77
C GLN A 557 27.85 -11.00 13.82
N SER A 558 27.73 -11.73 14.91
CA SER A 558 26.69 -12.72 15.11
C SER A 558 25.38 -12.01 15.38
N PHE A 559 24.31 -12.55 14.79
CA PHE A 559 22.95 -12.24 15.15
C PHE A 559 22.69 -12.80 16.56
N GLY A 560 23.08 -12.07 17.60
CA GLY A 560 22.83 -12.46 19.00
C GLY A 560 24.07 -12.61 19.88
N ASP A 561 23.82 -13.11 21.09
CA ASP A 561 24.83 -13.35 22.13
C ASP A 561 25.77 -14.48 21.71
N GLU A 562 26.83 -14.12 20.99
CA GLU A 562 27.84 -15.05 20.46
C GLU A 562 28.51 -15.85 21.57
N SER A 563 28.61 -15.26 22.77
CA SER A 563 29.09 -15.97 23.95
C SER A 563 28.18 -17.16 24.31
N ALA A 564 26.87 -17.08 24.06
CA ALA A 564 25.95 -18.21 24.23
C ALA A 564 26.07 -19.24 23.10
N TYR A 565 26.31 -18.80 21.87
CA TYR A 565 26.57 -19.70 20.75
C TYR A 565 27.85 -20.50 20.97
N GLU A 566 28.96 -19.84 21.34
CA GLU A 566 30.22 -20.49 21.69
C GLU A 566 30.08 -21.44 22.89
N ARG A 567 29.39 -21.02 23.96
CA ARG A 567 29.08 -21.92 25.10
C ARG A 567 28.28 -23.15 24.68
N ALA A 568 27.29 -22.98 23.79
CA ALA A 568 26.51 -24.10 23.27
C ALA A 568 27.34 -25.00 22.37
N ARG A 569 28.21 -24.42 21.53
CA ARG A 569 29.18 -25.13 20.69
C ARG A 569 30.11 -25.99 21.52
N GLU A 570 30.71 -25.43 22.58
CA GLU A 570 31.58 -26.17 23.51
C GLU A 570 30.82 -27.29 24.23
N LYS A 571 29.62 -27.02 24.74
CA LYS A 571 28.79 -28.04 25.39
C LYS A 571 28.41 -29.17 24.44
N ALA A 572 28.21 -28.86 23.17
CA ALA A 572 27.78 -29.80 22.15
C ALA A 572 28.92 -30.60 21.51
N LYS A 573 30.19 -30.16 21.60
CA LYS A 573 31.36 -30.98 21.21
C LYS A 573 31.34 -32.37 21.86
N ARG A 574 30.76 -32.46 23.07
CA ARG A 574 30.61 -33.70 23.84
C ARG A 574 29.42 -34.59 23.43
N LYS A 575 28.60 -34.14 22.48
CA LYS A 575 27.41 -34.86 21.99
C LYS A 575 27.58 -35.25 20.53
N THR A 576 26.90 -36.32 20.11
CA THR A 576 26.83 -36.75 18.70
C THR A 576 25.83 -35.90 17.91
N HIS A 577 24.70 -35.58 18.52
CA HIS A 577 23.64 -34.74 17.95
C HIS A 577 23.17 -33.74 19.00
N TYR A 578 23.02 -32.47 18.64
CA TYR A 578 22.52 -31.42 19.52
C TYR A 578 21.71 -30.41 18.72
N VAL A 579 20.48 -30.16 19.17
CA VAL A 579 19.59 -29.16 18.60
C VAL A 579 19.11 -28.23 19.70
N LYS A 580 19.13 -26.91 19.44
CA LYS A 580 18.63 -25.91 20.38
C LYS A 580 18.01 -24.73 19.65
N ALA A 581 16.80 -24.36 20.03
CA ALA A 581 16.13 -23.14 19.61
C ALA A 581 16.28 -22.05 20.67
N LYS A 582 16.62 -20.83 20.23
CA LYS A 582 16.73 -19.62 21.04
C LYS A 582 15.86 -18.52 20.45
N LEU A 583 14.87 -18.08 21.23
CA LEU A 583 13.97 -17.00 20.85
C LEU A 583 14.64 -15.64 21.04
N ASN A 584 14.77 -14.86 19.97
CA ASN A 584 15.20 -13.46 20.04
C ASN A 584 14.01 -12.54 19.71
N ARG A 585 13.41 -11.97 20.76
CA ARG A 585 12.22 -11.11 20.62
C ARG A 585 12.51 -9.75 20.00
N ASN A 586 13.73 -9.26 20.14
CA ASN A 586 14.13 -7.92 19.69
C ASN A 586 14.37 -7.86 18.19
N ASN A 587 14.76 -8.99 17.58
CA ASN A 587 15.04 -9.09 16.15
C ASN A 587 13.95 -9.86 15.39
N ASP A 588 12.83 -10.14 16.05
CA ASP A 588 11.72 -10.95 15.54
C ASP A 588 12.15 -12.26 14.85
N ILE A 589 13.16 -12.92 15.41
CA ILE A 589 13.76 -14.13 14.87
C ILE A 589 13.95 -15.20 15.94
N THR A 590 13.83 -16.47 15.56
CA THR A 590 14.28 -17.59 16.40
C THR A 590 15.49 -18.24 15.75
N GLU A 591 16.57 -18.34 16.50
CA GLU A 591 17.76 -19.05 16.07
C GLU A 591 17.62 -20.53 16.43
N LEU A 592 17.90 -21.41 15.47
CA LEU A 592 17.95 -22.85 15.67
C LEU A 592 19.35 -23.34 15.35
N TRP A 593 20.03 -23.84 16.38
CA TRP A 593 21.39 -24.37 16.27
C TRP A 593 21.32 -25.88 16.16
N VAL A 594 21.95 -26.44 15.13
CA VAL A 594 21.97 -27.87 14.82
C VAL A 594 23.41 -28.32 14.69
N LEU A 595 23.82 -29.23 15.56
CA LEU A 595 25.15 -29.80 15.57
C LEU A 595 25.04 -31.31 15.40
N THR A 596 25.66 -31.84 14.36
CA THR A 596 25.61 -33.27 14.00
C THR A 596 26.82 -33.65 13.16
N ARG A 597 26.89 -34.88 12.66
CA ARG A 597 27.84 -35.28 11.61
C ARG A 597 27.27 -34.95 10.24
N ASP A 598 28.16 -34.56 9.33
CA ASP A 598 27.77 -34.34 7.95
C ASP A 598 27.29 -35.65 7.30
N ARG A 599 26.34 -35.53 6.38
CA ARG A 599 25.80 -36.66 5.60
C ARG A 599 25.06 -36.16 4.35
N PRO A 600 24.92 -37.01 3.31
CA PRO A 600 24.06 -36.70 2.17
C PRO A 600 22.65 -36.26 2.62
N HIS A 601 22.09 -35.27 1.91
CA HIS A 601 20.77 -34.68 2.16
C HIS A 601 20.55 -34.02 3.53
N LEU A 602 21.59 -33.82 4.36
CA LEU A 602 21.41 -33.27 5.69
C LEU A 602 20.67 -31.92 5.69
N PHE A 603 21.07 -30.98 4.83
CA PHE A 603 20.42 -29.68 4.73
C PHE A 603 18.96 -29.80 4.30
N ALA A 604 18.67 -30.66 3.33
CA ALA A 604 17.31 -30.92 2.87
C ALA A 604 16.44 -31.45 4.03
N ASP A 605 16.88 -32.49 4.71
CA ASP A 605 16.11 -33.10 5.82
C ASP A 605 15.87 -32.13 6.97
N LEU A 606 16.86 -31.28 7.28
CA LEU A 606 16.69 -30.23 8.29
C LEU A 606 15.64 -29.20 7.82
N ALA A 607 15.70 -28.77 6.55
CA ALA A 607 14.71 -27.85 5.99
C ALA A 607 13.29 -28.45 5.99
N GLY A 608 13.16 -29.73 5.63
CA GLY A 608 11.90 -30.46 5.67
C GLY A 608 11.34 -30.58 7.10
N ALA A 609 12.19 -30.90 8.08
CA ALA A 609 11.78 -30.98 9.48
C ALA A 609 11.33 -29.63 10.05
N ILE A 610 12.05 -28.55 9.72
CA ILE A 610 11.70 -27.18 10.13
C ILE A 610 10.35 -26.77 9.51
N ALA A 611 10.16 -27.03 8.21
CA ALA A 611 8.90 -26.79 7.53
C ALA A 611 7.74 -27.61 8.14
N SER A 612 7.99 -28.87 8.50
CA SER A 612 6.97 -29.75 9.11
C SER A 612 6.49 -29.28 10.50
N ALA A 613 7.33 -28.52 11.23
CA ALA A 613 6.96 -27.85 12.48
C ALA A 613 6.11 -26.58 12.25
N GLY A 614 5.92 -26.19 10.99
CA GLY A 614 5.23 -24.96 10.57
C GLY A 614 6.06 -23.70 10.76
N ALA A 615 7.40 -23.82 10.75
CA ALA A 615 8.33 -22.69 10.77
C ALA A 615 8.86 -22.42 9.35
N SER A 616 9.10 -21.14 9.03
CA SER A 616 9.74 -20.73 7.78
C SER A 616 11.19 -20.37 8.04
N ILE A 617 12.12 -20.90 7.25
CA ILE A 617 13.53 -20.50 7.28
C ILE A 617 13.65 -19.18 6.50
N VAL A 618 14.36 -18.21 7.08
CA VAL A 618 14.67 -16.92 6.43
C VAL A 618 16.15 -16.86 6.02
N SER A 619 17.01 -17.52 6.78
CA SER A 619 18.42 -17.66 6.46
C SER A 619 19.00 -18.91 7.14
N ALA A 620 20.00 -19.52 6.52
CA ALA A 620 20.76 -20.62 7.07
C ALA A 620 22.26 -20.39 6.81
N LYS A 621 23.06 -20.52 7.88
CA LYS A 621 24.52 -20.56 7.81
C LYS A 621 24.98 -21.96 8.15
N LEU A 622 25.67 -22.60 7.22
CA LEU A 622 26.10 -23.98 7.32
C LEU A 622 27.62 -24.00 7.45
N HIS A 623 28.14 -24.81 8.37
CA HIS A 623 29.56 -24.89 8.60
C HIS A 623 29.94 -26.33 8.89
N THR A 624 30.71 -26.93 7.99
CA THR A 624 31.32 -28.23 8.18
C THR A 624 32.76 -28.03 8.62
N ALA A 625 33.14 -28.62 9.75
CA ALA A 625 34.50 -28.64 10.25
C ALA A 625 35.30 -29.79 9.61
N GLU A 626 36.63 -29.71 9.64
CA GLU A 626 37.53 -30.73 9.08
C GLU A 626 37.33 -32.13 9.67
N ASP A 627 36.80 -32.22 10.89
CA ASP A 627 36.50 -33.49 11.57
C ASP A 627 35.14 -34.11 11.13
N GLY A 628 34.50 -33.56 10.10
CA GLY A 628 33.22 -34.02 9.56
C GLY A 628 32.01 -33.66 10.42
N ARG A 629 32.17 -32.79 11.44
CA ARG A 629 31.05 -32.26 12.22
C ARG A 629 30.50 -30.99 11.57
N VAL A 630 29.18 -30.89 11.55
CA VAL A 630 28.48 -29.69 11.10
C VAL A 630 27.95 -28.86 12.27
N PHE A 631 27.97 -27.54 12.09
CA PHE A 631 27.49 -26.53 13.03
C PHE A 631 26.58 -25.57 12.26
N ASN A 632 25.34 -25.99 12.06
CA ASN A 632 24.37 -25.26 11.26
C ASN A 632 23.55 -24.33 12.14
N ARG A 633 23.33 -23.10 11.66
CA ARG A 633 22.50 -22.10 12.31
C ARG A 633 21.40 -21.66 11.35
N PHE A 634 20.15 -21.90 11.73
CA PHE A 634 18.97 -21.49 10.99
C PHE A 634 18.29 -20.33 11.71
N TYR A 635 17.78 -19.39 10.94
CA TYR A 635 16.97 -18.27 11.39
C TYR A 635 15.54 -18.50 10.94
N VAL A 636 14.63 -18.68 11.89
CA VAL A 636 13.26 -19.12 11.60
C VAL A 636 12.20 -18.16 12.14
N GLN A 637 11.14 -17.98 11.33
CA GLN A 637 9.97 -17.17 11.63
C GLN A 637 8.68 -17.99 11.52
N ASN A 638 7.58 -17.43 12.03
CA ASN A 638 6.24 -17.90 11.71
C ASN A 638 5.74 -17.26 10.38
N PRO A 639 4.60 -17.69 9.83
CA PRO A 639 4.04 -17.12 8.61
C PRO A 639 3.73 -15.62 8.68
N GLU A 640 3.61 -15.06 9.89
CA GLU A 640 3.40 -13.62 10.11
C GLU A 640 4.72 -12.81 10.17
N GLY A 641 5.87 -13.40 9.85
CA GLY A 641 7.17 -12.71 9.83
C GLY A 641 7.72 -12.34 11.20
N ARG A 642 7.23 -13.00 12.27
CA ARG A 642 7.67 -12.84 13.66
C ARG A 642 8.46 -14.06 14.13
N ALA A 643 9.16 -13.92 15.24
CA ALA A 643 9.97 -15.01 15.78
C ALA A 643 9.11 -16.28 16.02
N PHE A 644 9.56 -17.43 15.51
CA PHE A 644 8.83 -18.69 15.70
C PHE A 644 8.68 -19.04 17.20
N GLY A 645 7.52 -19.55 17.61
CA GLY A 645 7.27 -19.84 19.03
C GLY A 645 7.18 -18.62 19.96
N ARG A 646 7.13 -17.38 19.43
CA ARG A 646 6.96 -16.14 20.21
C ARG A 646 5.73 -16.17 21.12
N LEU A 647 4.61 -16.66 20.58
CA LEU A 647 3.32 -16.78 21.30
C LEU A 647 3.20 -18.07 22.11
N ASN A 648 3.83 -19.16 21.65
CA ASN A 648 3.75 -20.48 22.29
C ASN A 648 5.12 -21.17 22.30
N LYS A 649 5.76 -21.19 23.47
CA LYS A 649 7.08 -21.80 23.67
C LYS A 649 7.09 -23.31 23.43
N ASN A 650 5.96 -24.01 23.54
CA ASN A 650 5.92 -25.45 23.26
C ASN A 650 6.20 -25.77 21.79
N ARG A 651 5.91 -24.84 20.87
CA ARG A 651 6.29 -24.98 19.45
C ARG A 651 7.82 -25.06 19.26
N LEU A 652 8.60 -24.40 20.13
CA LEU A 652 10.06 -24.51 20.09
C LEU A 652 10.54 -25.92 20.43
N LYS A 653 9.86 -26.61 21.37
CA LYS A 653 10.19 -28.00 21.72
C LYS A 653 9.86 -28.97 20.58
N ASP A 654 8.72 -28.77 19.91
CA ASP A 654 8.34 -29.56 18.73
C ASP A 654 9.33 -29.35 17.57
N LEU A 655 9.73 -28.10 17.31
CA LEU A 655 10.80 -27.76 16.36
C LEU A 655 12.12 -28.47 16.72
N GLU A 656 12.58 -28.34 17.97
CA GLU A 656 13.80 -29.00 18.45
C GLU A 656 13.74 -30.53 18.27
N ALA A 657 12.60 -31.16 18.58
CA ALA A 657 12.40 -32.61 18.47
C ALA A 657 12.44 -33.10 17.02
N ARG A 658 11.68 -32.45 16.12
CA ARG A 658 11.64 -32.81 14.69
C ARG A 658 12.99 -32.61 14.01
N THR A 659 13.65 -31.49 14.28
CA THR A 659 14.98 -31.21 13.72
C THR A 659 16.04 -32.15 14.30
N LEU A 660 15.91 -32.60 15.56
CA LEU A 660 16.81 -33.61 16.13
C LEU A 660 16.63 -34.97 15.47
N ALA A 661 15.40 -35.39 15.16
CA ALA A 661 15.13 -36.61 14.39
C ALA A 661 15.76 -36.53 13.00
N ALA A 662 15.58 -35.40 12.30
CA ALA A 662 16.24 -35.16 11.01
C ALA A 662 17.78 -35.18 11.12
N ALA A 663 18.35 -34.58 12.16
CA ALA A 663 19.80 -34.62 12.39
C ALA A 663 20.35 -36.05 12.54
N ARG A 664 19.53 -37.00 13.00
CA ARG A 664 19.85 -38.44 13.12
C ARG A 664 19.57 -39.25 11.85
N GLY A 665 18.99 -38.64 10.81
CA GLY A 665 18.58 -39.33 9.58
C GLY A 665 17.19 -40.00 9.67
N GLU A 666 16.37 -39.62 10.65
CA GLU A 666 15.04 -40.22 10.91
C GLU A 666 13.89 -39.43 10.26
N PHE A 667 14.17 -38.54 9.30
CA PHE A 667 13.13 -37.73 8.64
C PHE A 667 12.47 -38.51 7.50
N SER A 668 11.13 -38.62 7.52
CA SER A 668 10.35 -39.42 6.57
C SER A 668 9.96 -38.68 5.27
N GLY A 669 10.32 -37.40 5.12
CA GLY A 669 9.89 -36.59 3.96
C GLY A 669 8.46 -36.04 4.05
N ASP A 670 7.68 -36.42 5.07
CA ASP A 670 6.30 -35.97 5.25
C ASP A 670 6.24 -34.52 5.72
N ILE A 671 6.00 -33.62 4.78
CA ILE A 671 5.73 -32.21 5.05
C ILE A 671 4.22 -31.99 4.91
N PRO A 672 3.49 -31.71 6.01
CA PRO A 672 2.06 -31.45 5.95
C PRO A 672 1.77 -30.35 4.93
N GLN A 673 0.86 -30.63 4.00
CA GLN A 673 0.29 -29.62 3.10
C GLN A 673 -0.69 -28.72 3.89
N THR A 674 -0.17 -28.03 4.89
CA THR A 674 -0.96 -27.07 5.66
C THR A 674 -0.84 -25.71 4.98
N ASN A 675 -1.66 -25.51 3.96
CA ASN A 675 -2.39 -24.27 3.67
C ASN A 675 -3.06 -24.37 2.30
N LEU A 676 -4.38 -24.17 2.26
CA LEU A 676 -5.04 -23.79 1.01
C LEU A 676 -4.40 -22.47 0.57
N ILE A 677 -3.60 -22.50 -0.51
CA ILE A 677 -3.06 -21.28 -1.13
C ILE A 677 -4.22 -20.30 -1.27
N SER A 678 -4.12 -19.12 -0.65
CA SER A 678 -5.20 -18.15 -0.66
C SER A 678 -5.57 -17.84 -2.12
N ARG A 679 -6.87 -17.63 -2.40
CA ARG A 679 -7.33 -17.28 -3.75
C ARG A 679 -6.58 -16.06 -4.31
N ARG A 680 -6.21 -15.13 -3.42
CA ARG A 680 -5.39 -13.95 -3.72
C ARG A 680 -4.00 -14.32 -4.24
N ALA A 681 -3.30 -15.24 -3.57
CA ALA A 681 -1.97 -15.69 -3.97
C ALA A 681 -1.95 -16.43 -5.31
N ARG A 682 -3.04 -17.14 -5.66
CA ARG A 682 -3.17 -17.85 -6.95
C ARG A 682 -3.30 -16.93 -8.16
N ALA A 683 -3.91 -15.76 -7.99
CA ALA A 683 -4.19 -14.84 -9.10
C ALA A 683 -2.96 -14.12 -9.65
N ILE A 684 -1.86 -14.07 -8.89
CA ILE A 684 -0.62 -13.43 -9.30
C ILE A 684 0.23 -14.45 -10.06
N PRO A 685 0.58 -14.19 -11.34
CA PRO A 685 1.48 -15.06 -12.08
C PRO A 685 2.87 -15.06 -11.42
N VAL A 686 3.44 -16.24 -11.21
CA VAL A 686 4.82 -16.40 -10.75
C VAL A 686 5.51 -17.27 -11.78
N HIS A 687 6.45 -16.67 -12.51
CA HIS A 687 7.25 -17.37 -13.50
C HIS A 687 8.52 -17.91 -12.83
N PRO A 688 8.74 -19.23 -12.84
CA PRO A 688 9.98 -19.82 -12.35
C PRO A 688 11.19 -19.24 -13.06
N ARG A 689 12.24 -18.89 -12.31
CA ARG A 689 13.54 -18.46 -12.87
C ARG A 689 14.67 -19.07 -12.07
N ILE A 690 15.71 -19.49 -12.77
CA ILE A 690 16.95 -20.01 -12.17
C ILE A 690 18.10 -19.20 -12.74
N SER A 691 18.91 -18.62 -11.87
CA SER A 691 20.19 -18.00 -12.20
C SER A 691 21.30 -18.79 -11.52
N ILE A 692 22.37 -19.11 -12.26
CA ILE A 692 23.56 -19.78 -11.74
C ILE A 692 24.75 -18.89 -12.07
N GLU A 693 25.45 -18.43 -11.04
CA GLU A 693 26.60 -17.55 -11.14
C GLU A 693 27.81 -18.26 -10.51
N ARG A 694 28.81 -18.60 -11.33
CA ARG A 694 30.05 -19.23 -10.84
C ARG A 694 30.91 -18.19 -10.13
N GLN A 695 31.40 -18.55 -8.94
CA GLN A 695 32.35 -17.75 -8.16
C GLN A 695 33.78 -18.25 -8.40
N THR A 696 34.76 -17.69 -7.71
CA THR A 696 36.15 -18.16 -7.84
C THR A 696 36.31 -19.54 -7.21
N GLY A 697 36.82 -20.52 -7.96
CA GLY A 697 37.01 -21.90 -7.48
C GLY A 697 35.82 -22.83 -7.75
N PRO A 698 35.54 -23.84 -6.89
CA PRO A 698 34.40 -24.76 -7.03
C PRO A 698 33.06 -24.16 -6.60
N ASP A 699 33.06 -22.88 -6.23
CA ASP A 699 31.95 -22.18 -5.60
C ASP A 699 30.97 -21.63 -6.63
N MET A 700 29.68 -21.69 -6.33
CA MET A 700 28.65 -21.07 -7.15
C MET A 700 27.48 -20.55 -6.33
N MET A 701 26.82 -19.54 -6.87
CA MET A 701 25.56 -19.02 -6.38
C MET A 701 24.43 -19.48 -7.29
N ILE A 702 23.40 -20.06 -6.70
CA ILE A 702 22.18 -20.47 -7.40
C ILE A 702 21.02 -19.68 -6.82
N GLU A 703 20.46 -18.76 -7.60
CA GLU A 703 19.26 -18.00 -7.24
C GLU A 703 18.05 -18.61 -7.94
N ILE A 704 17.04 -18.97 -7.15
CA ILE A 704 15.81 -19.62 -7.60
C ILE A 704 14.64 -18.74 -7.22
N THR A 705 13.89 -18.30 -8.21
CA THR A 705 12.59 -17.66 -8.04
C THR A 705 11.50 -18.66 -8.38
N ALA A 706 10.59 -18.91 -7.44
CA ALA A 706 9.48 -19.83 -7.64
C ALA A 706 8.22 -19.38 -6.88
N ARG A 707 7.11 -20.08 -7.08
CA ARG A 707 5.92 -19.89 -6.24
C ARG A 707 6.17 -20.50 -4.86
N ASP A 708 5.98 -19.70 -3.81
CA ASP A 708 6.13 -20.17 -2.43
C ASP A 708 5.08 -21.25 -2.10
N ARG A 709 5.54 -22.30 -1.43
CA ARG A 709 4.71 -23.42 -0.98
C ARG A 709 5.43 -24.23 0.11
N PRO A 710 4.68 -24.89 1.01
CA PRO A 710 5.24 -25.85 1.95
C PRO A 710 6.11 -26.89 1.22
N GLY A 711 7.32 -27.09 1.74
CA GLY A 711 8.28 -28.06 1.20
C GLY A 711 9.03 -27.63 -0.07
N LEU A 712 8.86 -26.40 -0.57
CA LEU A 712 9.65 -25.90 -1.71
C LEU A 712 11.16 -26.00 -1.41
N LEU A 713 11.62 -25.40 -0.32
CA LEU A 713 13.02 -25.39 0.07
C LEU A 713 13.60 -26.81 0.26
N TYR A 714 12.80 -27.74 0.82
CA TYR A 714 13.17 -29.16 0.92
C TYR A 714 13.40 -29.79 -0.46
N GLY A 715 12.47 -29.57 -1.40
CA GLY A 715 12.59 -30.08 -2.75
C GLY A 715 13.79 -29.51 -3.50
N LEU A 716 14.01 -28.19 -3.41
CA LEU A 716 15.16 -27.53 -4.03
C LEU A 716 16.47 -28.04 -3.43
N ALA A 717 16.58 -28.11 -2.10
CA ALA A 717 17.75 -28.63 -1.40
C ALA A 717 18.03 -30.11 -1.72
N SER A 718 16.98 -30.91 -1.93
CA SER A 718 17.14 -32.33 -2.31
C SER A 718 17.76 -32.45 -3.71
N VAL A 719 17.26 -31.69 -4.67
CA VAL A 719 17.83 -31.65 -6.03
C VAL A 719 19.28 -31.17 -6.02
N LEU A 720 19.63 -30.16 -5.20
CA LEU A 720 21.03 -29.73 -5.06
C LEU A 720 21.91 -30.87 -4.53
N ALA A 721 21.47 -31.58 -3.50
CA ALA A 721 22.19 -32.72 -2.94
C ALA A 721 22.34 -33.89 -3.94
N ASP A 722 21.30 -34.20 -4.72
CA ASP A 722 21.31 -35.22 -5.78
C ASP A 722 22.30 -34.91 -6.92
N HIS A 723 22.74 -33.64 -7.01
CA HIS A 723 23.67 -33.13 -8.01
C HIS A 723 25.07 -32.81 -7.42
N ASP A 724 25.41 -33.39 -6.26
CA ASP A 724 26.69 -33.22 -5.58
C ASP A 724 27.03 -31.75 -5.25
N LEU A 725 25.99 -30.94 -4.99
CA LEU A 725 26.15 -29.54 -4.56
C LEU A 725 25.96 -29.44 -3.05
N SER A 726 27.05 -29.15 -2.35
CA SER A 726 27.07 -28.93 -0.91
C SER A 726 26.75 -27.47 -0.59
N VAL A 727 25.62 -27.23 0.09
CA VAL A 727 25.18 -25.88 0.46
C VAL A 727 26.01 -25.37 1.64
N ARG A 728 26.63 -24.19 1.51
CA ARG A 728 27.38 -23.51 2.58
C ARG A 728 26.56 -22.44 3.28
N SER A 729 25.74 -21.72 2.52
CA SER A 729 24.76 -20.79 3.07
C SER A 729 23.53 -20.72 2.18
N ALA A 730 22.40 -20.40 2.79
CA ALA A 730 21.14 -20.20 2.09
C ALA A 730 20.44 -18.95 2.63
N HIS A 731 19.92 -18.15 1.72
CA HIS A 731 19.10 -16.98 2.01
C HIS A 731 17.73 -17.21 1.39
N ILE A 732 16.68 -17.11 2.20
CA ILE A 732 15.31 -17.47 1.80
C ILE A 732 14.42 -16.27 2.07
N GLU A 733 13.88 -15.71 0.99
CA GLU A 733 12.96 -14.59 1.07
C GLU A 733 11.60 -14.98 0.51
N VAL A 734 10.56 -14.83 1.34
CA VAL A 734 9.17 -14.98 0.90
C VAL A 734 8.58 -13.61 0.62
N LEU A 735 8.28 -13.40 -0.65
CA LEU A 735 7.69 -12.19 -1.21
C LEU A 735 6.29 -12.51 -1.73
N GLY A 736 5.28 -12.41 -0.85
CA GLY A 736 3.89 -12.60 -1.23
C GLY A 736 3.64 -14.06 -1.64
N PRO A 737 3.33 -14.36 -2.92
CA PRO A 737 3.20 -15.73 -3.40
C PRO A 737 4.50 -16.28 -4.00
N LYS A 738 5.59 -15.49 -4.00
CA LYS A 738 6.88 -15.80 -4.60
C LYS A 738 7.90 -16.10 -3.50
N ALA A 739 8.70 -17.13 -3.68
CA ALA A 739 9.91 -17.39 -2.92
C ALA A 739 11.13 -17.02 -3.79
N ILE A 740 12.12 -16.39 -3.17
CA ILE A 740 13.47 -16.18 -3.72
C ILE A 740 14.45 -16.89 -2.79
N ASP A 741 14.99 -18.00 -3.28
CA ASP A 741 15.92 -18.84 -2.54
C ASP A 741 17.31 -18.72 -3.20
N VAL A 742 18.29 -18.24 -2.45
CA VAL A 742 19.68 -18.11 -2.91
C VAL A 742 20.54 -19.09 -2.15
N PHE A 743 21.23 -19.98 -2.88
CA PHE A 743 22.13 -20.99 -2.33
C PHE A 743 23.56 -20.68 -2.75
N TYR A 744 24.46 -20.60 -1.78
CA TYR A 744 25.90 -20.63 -2.02
C TYR A 744 26.35 -22.08 -1.88
N CYS A 745 26.78 -22.68 -2.98
CA CYS A 745 27.12 -24.09 -3.06
C CYS A 745 28.59 -24.30 -3.43
N SER A 746 29.16 -25.40 -2.94
CA SER A 746 30.39 -25.98 -3.45
C SER A 746 30.03 -27.18 -4.31
N TYR A 747 30.58 -27.26 -5.51
CA TYR A 747 30.49 -28.49 -6.29
C TYR A 747 31.54 -29.50 -5.82
N GLU A 748 31.10 -30.70 -5.44
CA GLU A 748 31.96 -31.76 -4.88
C GLU A 748 32.09 -32.98 -5.80
N GLY A 749 31.40 -32.98 -6.95
CA GLY A 749 31.42 -34.13 -7.86
C GLY A 749 32.75 -34.28 -8.62
N GLU A 750 33.05 -35.52 -9.02
CA GLU A 750 34.28 -35.89 -9.73
C GLU A 750 34.31 -35.48 -11.21
N SER A 751 33.16 -35.10 -11.78
CA SER A 751 32.98 -34.77 -13.20
C SER A 751 32.45 -33.35 -13.38
N GLU A 752 32.38 -32.81 -14.60
CA GLU A 752 31.84 -31.46 -14.77
C GLU A 752 30.32 -31.42 -14.48
N LEU A 753 29.87 -30.44 -13.68
CA LEU A 753 28.46 -30.26 -13.36
C LEU A 753 27.62 -30.07 -14.63
N ARG A 754 26.66 -30.96 -14.86
CA ARG A 754 25.68 -30.86 -15.96
C ARG A 754 24.59 -29.85 -15.63
N GLU A 755 24.89 -28.56 -15.81
CA GLU A 755 23.99 -27.45 -15.47
C GLU A 755 22.58 -27.59 -16.07
N GLN A 756 22.44 -28.14 -17.29
CA GLN A 756 21.15 -28.32 -17.93
C GLN A 756 20.29 -29.39 -17.25
N SER A 757 20.91 -30.45 -16.72
CA SER A 757 20.22 -31.49 -15.94
C SER A 757 19.73 -30.91 -14.62
N LEU A 758 20.60 -30.17 -13.92
CA LEU A 758 20.28 -29.47 -12.67
C LEU A 758 19.10 -28.51 -12.86
N ARG A 759 19.15 -27.65 -13.90
CA ARG A 759 18.08 -26.72 -14.22
C ARG A 759 16.74 -27.44 -14.47
N SER A 760 16.78 -28.56 -15.19
CA SER A 760 15.56 -29.34 -15.49
C SER A 760 14.95 -29.96 -14.23
N ALA A 761 15.78 -30.50 -13.33
CA ALA A 761 15.33 -31.06 -12.06
C ALA A 761 14.74 -29.97 -11.13
N LEU A 762 15.41 -28.82 -11.02
CA LEU A 762 14.92 -27.68 -10.26
C LEU A 762 13.59 -27.14 -10.83
N LEU A 763 13.46 -27.05 -12.16
CA LEU A 763 12.20 -26.69 -12.82
C LEU A 763 11.07 -27.66 -12.48
N GLY A 764 11.35 -28.97 -12.49
CA GLY A 764 10.38 -29.98 -12.06
C GLY A 764 9.83 -29.72 -10.66
N VAL A 765 10.69 -29.43 -9.68
CA VAL A 765 10.25 -29.10 -8.31
C VAL A 765 9.37 -27.85 -8.28
N MET A 766 9.67 -26.84 -9.09
CA MET A 766 8.88 -25.60 -9.15
C MET A 766 7.52 -25.81 -9.83
N GLU A 767 7.42 -26.75 -10.78
CA GLU A 767 6.24 -27.03 -11.59
C GLU A 767 5.31 -28.12 -11.01
N MET A 768 5.76 -28.93 -10.04
CA MET A 768 4.96 -30.01 -9.42
C MET A 768 3.60 -29.56 -8.83
N SER A 769 3.36 -28.25 -8.65
CA SER A 769 2.04 -27.71 -8.28
C SER A 769 1.10 -27.36 -9.43
N ALA A 770 1.58 -27.32 -10.68
CA ALA A 770 0.75 -27.00 -11.84
C ALA A 770 -0.15 -28.17 -12.25
N GLN A 771 0.30 -29.41 -12.03
CA GLN A 771 -0.41 -30.63 -12.48
C GLN A 771 -1.53 -31.10 -11.54
N GLY A 772 -1.60 -30.60 -10.30
CA GLY A 772 -2.71 -30.88 -9.37
C GLY A 772 -3.94 -29.98 -9.56
N ALA A 773 -3.99 -29.21 -10.65
CA ALA A 773 -4.96 -28.14 -10.87
C ALA A 773 -5.60 -28.16 -12.28
N ALA A 774 -5.77 -29.35 -12.85
CA ALA A 774 -6.68 -29.58 -13.98
C ALA A 774 -8.08 -29.92 -13.47
#